data_AF-A0A3M0ZRL7-F1
#
_entry.id   AF-A0A3M0ZRL7-F1
#
_cell.length_a   1.000
_cell.length_b   1.000
_cell.length_c   1.000
_cell.angle_alpha   90.00
_cell.angle_beta   90.00
_cell.angle_gamma   90.00
#
_symmetry.space_group_name_H-M   'P 1'
#
loop_
_entity.id
_entity.type
_entity.pdbx_description
1 polymer ?
#
loop_
_entity_poly.entity_id
_entity_poly.type
_entity_poly.pdbx_seq_one_letter_code
_entity_poly.pdbx_strand_id
1 'polypeptide(L)'
;MFNLICCQTRRFFLLFLLTDIVFSSLQAQDLPFDKNLRNLFHEALSGELAKEHVIQITRHHRIQGSRGYRAAAHYVLDQLRSYGFSEDEAYIESFPSDGKVHYQTWQSPSGWHIEAAELRMLEPYEERIVGYPEIAMSVITYSNPGDVTAELVWVGEGTHDSDYQGKDVQGKFVLATGYGGAVHRLAVLKYGAKAVVCYLDDERALQHPDMLAYTGMWPRTEELDRVTFGFNITHRQGEKLKKLLLSGKKVVLHGWVRGVGLEPYFMDVVVAHIRGSERPDEELVFSAHLDHPKESANDNASGSAAILDIARTLKELIDSGRLPRPKRSFRFLWVPEWYGTMAYIDAHPELKGPELGGRFLANLNLDMVGEHLELIHSKLLITRTPDSIPSVLNEVVAEMAKMVDGMNIRTPRGSLSAFNYRITPYSGGSDHMMFIDRKIPAMMFSHSPDYTHHTSEDTPDKVDPVELERCEIIATSAMWYLANLETVQAVDLVYLAGGHALERLQKAAKEGHQKLLQATDGTLQVTWQEVQNRLKHVAEREHATINSVLYFNDADSVKMMVDWMNTQINFHHQNLLSLLESIVKSRGITPLEVTATAEDSRILLRLTRGPIDFNLPARKLPQKEAAWYQSNQFKLSGAARFELVNFINGKRTVSQIQDALSAEFGPVELNQVAHYLEDLVKVGVLKWKE
;
A
#
# COMPACT_ATOMS: atom_id res chain seq x y z
N MET A 1 72.48 22.04 -42.73
CA MET A 1 72.44 20.60 -43.06
C MET A 1 71.74 19.89 -41.90
N PHE A 2 70.51 19.44 -42.16
CA PHE A 2 69.66 18.51 -41.42
C PHE A 2 69.30 18.72 -39.93
N ASN A 3 68.00 19.01 -39.76
CA ASN A 3 67.18 19.00 -38.55
C ASN A 3 66.84 17.58 -38.07
N LEU A 4 66.48 17.52 -36.78
CA LEU A 4 65.57 16.61 -36.05
C LEU A 4 64.91 15.44 -36.79
N ILE A 5 64.81 14.29 -36.10
CA ILE A 5 63.66 13.35 -35.95
C ILE A 5 64.25 12.01 -35.44
N CYS A 6 64.19 11.76 -34.13
CA CYS A 6 63.11 11.05 -33.41
C CYS A 6 63.46 9.57 -33.19
N CYS A 7 64.02 9.30 -32.00
CA CYS A 7 64.23 7.97 -31.45
C CYS A 7 62.91 7.54 -30.78
N GLN A 8 62.00 6.95 -31.54
CA GLN A 8 60.80 6.29 -31.03
C GLN A 8 60.47 5.10 -31.93
N THR A 9 60.86 3.90 -31.51
CA THR A 9 60.19 2.65 -31.89
C THR A 9 60.83 1.53 -31.08
N ARG A 10 60.02 0.65 -30.49
CA ARG A 10 60.37 -0.47 -29.58
C ARG A 10 60.50 -0.15 -28.09
N ARG A 11 59.40 0.32 -27.48
CA ARG A 11 59.07 -0.01 -26.07
C ARG A 11 57.58 0.11 -25.71
N PHE A 12 56.68 0.05 -26.71
CA PHE A 12 55.24 0.28 -26.55
C PHE A 12 54.38 -0.93 -26.96
N PHE A 13 54.82 -2.15 -26.65
CA PHE A 13 54.07 -3.37 -27.03
C PHE A 13 53.82 -4.36 -25.89
N LEU A 14 53.93 -3.93 -24.63
CA LEU A 14 53.76 -4.81 -23.46
C LEU A 14 53.13 -4.13 -22.22
N LEU A 15 52.33 -3.06 -22.43
CA LEU A 15 51.59 -2.39 -21.34
C LEU A 15 50.10 -2.14 -21.63
N PHE A 16 49.54 -2.77 -22.67
CA PHE A 16 48.13 -2.62 -23.07
C PHE A 16 47.39 -3.97 -23.16
N LEU A 17 47.77 -4.94 -22.30
CA LEU A 17 47.20 -6.29 -22.26
C LEU A 17 46.91 -6.74 -20.81
N LEU A 18 46.52 -5.80 -19.94
CA LEU A 18 46.15 -6.04 -18.54
C LEU A 18 44.96 -5.17 -18.08
N THR A 19 44.06 -4.79 -18.99
CA THR A 19 42.79 -4.11 -18.65
C THR A 19 41.54 -4.88 -19.08
N ASP A 20 41.67 -6.18 -19.34
CA ASP A 20 40.53 -7.06 -19.53
C ASP A 20 40.62 -8.25 -18.57
N ILE A 21 39.48 -8.50 -17.92
CA ILE A 21 39.19 -9.61 -17.01
C ILE A 21 39.69 -9.39 -15.58
N VAL A 22 39.10 -8.39 -14.91
CA VAL A 22 38.57 -8.65 -13.56
C VAL A 22 37.06 -8.65 -13.70
N PHE A 23 36.49 -9.79 -14.15
CA PHE A 23 35.14 -10.17 -13.72
C PHE A 23 35.23 -10.49 -12.22
N SER A 24 35.51 -9.48 -11.39
CA SER A 24 35.11 -9.54 -10.01
C SER A 24 33.60 -9.57 -10.10
N SER A 25 33.01 -10.72 -9.79
CA SER A 25 31.63 -10.74 -9.33
C SER A 25 31.56 -9.68 -8.25
N LEU A 26 31.08 -8.48 -8.60
CA LEU A 26 30.56 -7.51 -7.66
C LEU A 26 29.33 -8.17 -7.06
N GLN A 27 29.54 -9.19 -6.21
CA GLN A 27 28.55 -9.47 -5.20
C GLN A 27 28.50 -8.19 -4.38
N ALA A 28 27.36 -7.53 -4.43
CA ALA A 28 27.14 -6.38 -3.59
C ALA A 28 27.43 -6.83 -2.14
N GLN A 29 28.33 -6.11 -1.47
CA GLN A 29 28.67 -6.42 -0.10
C GLN A 29 27.50 -6.00 0.78
N ASP A 30 27.09 -6.87 1.70
CA ASP A 30 26.02 -6.59 2.67
C ASP A 30 26.25 -5.26 3.38
N LEU A 31 25.17 -4.51 3.60
CA LEU A 31 25.27 -3.23 4.28
C LEU A 31 25.67 -3.46 5.75
N PRO A 32 26.80 -2.89 6.22
CA PRO A 32 27.21 -3.07 7.60
C PRO A 32 26.34 -2.20 8.52
N PHE A 33 25.33 -2.81 9.15
CA PHE A 33 24.64 -2.21 10.29
C PHE A 33 25.41 -2.50 11.59
N ASP A 34 25.51 -1.50 12.48
CA ASP A 34 26.28 -1.61 13.71
C ASP A 34 25.72 -2.75 14.59
N LYS A 35 26.57 -3.74 14.89
CA LYS A 35 26.14 -4.94 15.65
C LYS A 35 25.73 -4.61 17.08
N ASN A 36 26.34 -3.62 17.71
CA ASN A 36 25.98 -3.21 19.07
C ASN A 36 24.61 -2.54 19.05
N LEU A 37 24.36 -1.68 18.06
CA LEU A 37 23.06 -1.04 17.89
C LEU A 37 21.96 -2.05 17.55
N ARG A 38 22.24 -3.00 16.65
CA ARG A 38 21.32 -4.12 16.36
C ARG A 38 20.95 -4.89 17.62
N ASN A 39 21.97 -5.26 18.41
CA ASN A 39 21.75 -6.01 19.64
C ASN A 39 21.00 -5.15 20.69
N LEU A 40 21.25 -3.84 20.74
CA LEU A 40 20.53 -2.91 21.59
C LEU A 40 19.04 -2.84 21.21
N PHE A 41 18.72 -2.74 19.92
CA PHE A 41 17.33 -2.77 19.46
C PHE A 41 16.65 -4.10 19.75
N HIS A 42 17.31 -5.22 19.50
CA HIS A 42 16.79 -6.55 19.87
C HIS A 42 16.57 -6.71 21.38
N GLU A 43 17.42 -6.09 22.21
CA GLU A 43 17.25 -6.13 23.67
C GLU A 43 16.08 -5.25 24.15
N ALA A 44 15.83 -4.12 23.49
CA ALA A 44 14.92 -3.09 23.97
C ALA A 44 13.51 -3.13 23.35
N LEU A 45 13.40 -3.56 22.10
CA LEU A 45 12.12 -3.83 21.45
C LEU A 45 11.51 -5.10 22.05
N SER A 46 10.19 -5.15 22.13
CA SER A 46 9.51 -6.29 22.74
C SER A 46 8.23 -6.63 22.01
N GLY A 47 8.31 -7.68 21.17
CA GLY A 47 7.13 -8.22 20.52
C GLY A 47 6.06 -8.74 21.49
N GLU A 48 6.44 -9.08 22.73
CA GLU A 48 5.49 -9.44 23.80
C GLU A 48 4.69 -8.24 24.29
N LEU A 49 5.32 -7.07 24.44
CA LEU A 49 4.63 -5.82 24.78
C LEU A 49 3.78 -5.34 23.61
N ALA A 50 4.30 -5.42 22.39
CA ALA A 50 3.53 -5.13 21.18
C ALA A 50 2.29 -6.03 21.09
N LYS A 51 2.39 -7.34 21.35
CA LYS A 51 1.24 -8.24 21.40
C LYS A 51 0.24 -7.86 22.51
N GLU A 52 0.70 -7.37 23.66
CA GLU A 52 -0.20 -6.86 24.68
C GLU A 52 -0.96 -5.62 24.19
N HIS A 53 -0.30 -4.71 23.48
CA HIS A 53 -0.97 -3.57 22.83
C HIS A 53 -1.97 -4.02 21.77
N VAL A 54 -1.70 -5.07 20.98
CA VAL A 54 -2.67 -5.68 20.07
C VAL A 54 -3.93 -6.10 20.83
N ILE A 55 -3.77 -6.79 21.96
CA ILE A 55 -4.87 -7.24 22.81
C ILE A 55 -5.68 -6.04 23.33
N GLN A 56 -5.04 -4.94 23.71
CA GLN A 56 -5.76 -3.75 24.19
C GLN A 56 -6.49 -3.02 23.05
N ILE A 57 -5.86 -2.85 21.89
CA ILE A 57 -6.45 -2.17 20.72
C ILE A 57 -7.69 -2.95 20.22
N THR A 58 -7.62 -4.28 20.17
CA THR A 58 -8.73 -5.17 19.75
C THR A 58 -9.88 -5.27 20.78
N ARG A 59 -9.84 -4.50 21.87
CA ARG A 59 -11.01 -4.31 22.75
C ARG A 59 -12.02 -3.33 22.17
N HIS A 60 -11.63 -2.57 21.16
CA HIS A 60 -12.42 -1.50 20.57
C HIS A 60 -12.93 -1.89 19.18
N HIS A 61 -14.23 -1.72 18.93
CA HIS A 61 -14.78 -1.77 17.57
C HIS A 61 -14.48 -0.45 16.86
N ARG A 62 -13.34 -0.41 16.16
CA ARG A 62 -12.60 0.79 15.79
C ARG A 62 -12.83 1.21 14.34
N ILE A 63 -14.07 1.23 13.84
CA ILE A 63 -14.37 1.72 12.47
C ILE A 63 -13.98 3.19 12.29
N GLN A 64 -13.53 3.60 11.10
CA GLN A 64 -13.16 5.00 10.80
C GLN A 64 -14.27 5.97 11.23
N GLY A 65 -13.90 7.04 11.95
CA GLY A 65 -14.86 8.03 12.42
C GLY A 65 -15.84 7.53 13.50
N SER A 66 -15.66 6.34 14.05
CA SER A 66 -16.52 5.81 15.12
C SER A 66 -16.04 6.23 16.51
N ARG A 67 -16.94 6.14 17.49
CA ARG A 67 -16.60 6.33 18.91
C ARG A 67 -15.59 5.29 19.42
N GLY A 68 -15.65 4.07 18.90
CA GLY A 68 -14.69 3.01 19.25
C GLY A 68 -13.29 3.31 18.72
N TYR A 69 -13.19 3.89 17.51
CA TYR A 69 -11.91 4.38 16.99
C TYR A 69 -11.33 5.47 17.88
N ARG A 70 -12.13 6.48 18.25
CA ARG A 70 -11.66 7.53 19.18
C ARG A 70 -11.14 6.95 20.49
N ALA A 71 -11.82 5.95 21.06
CA ALA A 71 -11.35 5.29 22.27
C ALA A 71 -9.99 4.60 22.09
N ALA A 72 -9.77 3.92 20.94
CA ALA A 72 -8.47 3.34 20.61
C ALA A 72 -7.38 4.41 20.41
N ALA A 73 -7.70 5.53 19.75
CA ALA A 73 -6.78 6.65 19.55
C ALA A 73 -6.34 7.28 20.89
N HIS A 74 -7.27 7.46 21.82
CA HIS A 74 -6.95 7.92 23.17
C HIS A 74 -6.12 6.90 23.95
N TYR A 75 -6.38 5.59 23.82
CA TYR A 75 -5.53 4.57 24.41
C TYR A 75 -4.08 4.70 23.93
N VAL A 76 -3.85 4.83 22.61
CA VAL A 76 -2.50 5.03 22.04
C VAL A 76 -1.84 6.29 22.60
N LEU A 77 -2.56 7.42 22.61
CA LEU A 77 -2.05 8.67 23.17
C LEU A 77 -1.67 8.51 24.66
N ASP A 78 -2.53 7.88 25.46
CA ASP A 78 -2.29 7.65 26.88
C ASP A 78 -1.05 6.75 27.11
N GLN A 79 -0.83 5.74 26.27
CA GLN A 79 0.41 4.94 26.31
C GLN A 79 1.63 5.80 25.99
N LEU A 80 1.60 6.60 24.92
CA LEU A 80 2.69 7.53 24.59
C LEU A 80 2.99 8.49 25.76
N ARG A 81 1.96 9.04 26.42
CA ARG A 81 2.16 9.85 27.64
C ARG A 81 2.85 9.09 28.75
N SER A 82 2.42 7.86 28.99
CA SER A 82 3.02 7.01 30.03
C SER A 82 4.49 6.68 29.74
N TYR A 83 4.88 6.69 28.46
CA TYR A 83 6.26 6.50 27.99
C TYR A 83 7.09 7.80 27.99
N GLY A 84 6.53 8.91 28.47
CA GLY A 84 7.26 10.16 28.67
C GLY A 84 7.20 11.13 27.48
N PHE A 85 6.32 10.92 26.50
CA PHE A 85 6.05 11.91 25.46
C PHE A 85 5.26 13.10 26.02
N SER A 86 5.85 14.29 25.95
CA SER A 86 5.24 15.57 26.38
C SER A 86 4.14 16.06 25.44
N GLU A 87 3.31 17.01 25.88
CA GLU A 87 2.11 17.46 25.15
C GLU A 87 2.36 17.91 23.70
N ASP A 88 3.53 18.45 23.41
CA ASP A 88 4.00 18.83 22.08
C ASP A 88 4.64 17.70 21.28
N GLU A 89 5.10 16.63 21.94
CA GLU A 89 5.71 15.47 21.31
C GLU A 89 4.70 14.39 20.89
N ALA A 90 3.51 14.34 21.49
CA ALA A 90 2.44 13.44 21.04
C ALA A 90 1.09 14.12 21.20
N TYR A 91 0.13 13.94 20.31
CA TYR A 91 -1.19 14.56 20.40
C TYR A 91 -2.17 13.93 19.41
N ILE A 92 -3.45 14.30 19.47
CA ILE A 92 -4.48 13.91 18.49
C ILE A 92 -4.87 15.13 17.67
N GLU A 93 -4.87 14.98 16.35
CA GLU A 93 -5.50 15.91 15.42
C GLU A 93 -6.85 15.35 14.96
N SER A 94 -7.93 16.10 15.17
CA SER A 94 -9.29 15.67 14.84
C SER A 94 -9.83 16.38 13.61
N PHE A 95 -10.21 15.62 12.58
CA PHE A 95 -10.75 16.12 11.32
C PHE A 95 -12.26 15.83 11.23
N PRO A 96 -13.11 16.82 10.91
CA PRO A 96 -14.55 16.57 10.74
C PRO A 96 -14.86 15.45 9.74
N SER A 97 -15.81 14.59 10.11
CA SER A 97 -16.22 13.42 9.30
C SER A 97 -17.72 13.20 9.42
N ASP A 98 -18.46 13.43 8.34
CA ASP A 98 -19.94 13.40 8.36
C ASP A 98 -20.55 12.76 7.10
N GLY A 99 -19.73 12.21 6.21
CA GLY A 99 -20.18 11.68 4.91
C GLY A 99 -20.37 12.76 3.83
N LYS A 100 -20.06 14.02 4.12
CA LYS A 100 -20.26 15.18 3.23
C LYS A 100 -18.96 15.97 3.02
N VAL A 101 -18.14 16.11 4.05
CA VAL A 101 -16.83 16.75 3.96
C VAL A 101 -15.94 15.98 2.97
N HIS A 102 -15.26 16.71 2.10
CA HIS A 102 -14.29 16.17 1.16
C HIS A 102 -12.89 16.69 1.50
N TYR A 103 -11.94 15.77 1.59
CA TYR A 103 -10.51 16.08 1.67
C TYR A 103 -9.90 15.74 0.33
N GLN A 104 -9.49 16.77 -0.42
CA GLN A 104 -9.05 16.62 -1.80
C GLN A 104 -10.13 15.94 -2.68
N THR A 105 -9.90 14.71 -3.11
CA THR A 105 -10.87 13.95 -3.93
C THR A 105 -11.70 12.94 -3.12
N TRP A 106 -11.39 12.78 -1.83
CA TRP A 106 -11.94 11.74 -0.97
C TRP A 106 -13.09 12.29 -0.13
N GLN A 107 -14.27 11.68 -0.25
CA GLN A 107 -15.37 11.93 0.65
C GLN A 107 -15.04 11.28 1.99
N SER A 108 -15.10 12.03 3.09
CA SER A 108 -14.98 11.46 4.44
C SER A 108 -16.10 10.43 4.68
N PRO A 109 -15.85 9.37 5.47
CA PRO A 109 -16.94 8.54 5.98
C PRO A 109 -17.84 9.35 6.92
N SER A 110 -19.04 8.86 7.18
CA SER A 110 -19.84 9.40 8.29
C SER A 110 -19.28 8.87 9.61
N GLY A 111 -19.46 9.60 10.71
CA GLY A 111 -19.30 8.99 12.02
C GLY A 111 -20.33 7.88 12.23
N TRP A 112 -20.04 6.94 13.10
CA TRP A 112 -20.91 5.78 13.29
C TRP A 112 -20.89 5.22 14.72
N HIS A 113 -22.07 4.94 15.25
CA HIS A 113 -22.22 4.29 16.54
C HIS A 113 -23.52 3.47 16.65
N ILE A 114 -23.38 2.20 17.01
CA ILE A 114 -24.47 1.30 17.39
C ILE A 114 -24.19 0.69 18.77
N GLU A 115 -25.26 0.27 19.45
CA GLU A 115 -25.20 -0.26 20.83
C GLU A 115 -25.51 -1.76 20.89
N ALA A 116 -26.52 -2.20 20.15
CA ALA A 116 -27.00 -3.57 20.16
C ALA A 116 -27.74 -3.90 18.85
N ALA A 117 -27.69 -5.16 18.45
CA ALA A 117 -28.48 -5.67 17.33
C ALA A 117 -28.76 -7.17 17.48
N GLU A 118 -29.86 -7.64 16.92
CA GLU A 118 -30.15 -9.08 16.78
C GLU A 118 -30.86 -9.34 15.44
N LEU A 119 -30.50 -10.46 14.81
CA LEU A 119 -31.26 -11.06 13.72
C LEU A 119 -31.78 -12.43 14.15
N ARG A 120 -33.10 -12.63 14.04
CA ARG A 120 -33.79 -13.87 14.38
C ARG A 120 -34.68 -14.33 13.23
N MET A 121 -34.71 -15.63 12.98
CA MET A 121 -35.73 -16.28 12.18
C MET A 121 -36.93 -16.62 13.06
N LEU A 122 -38.13 -16.27 12.61
CA LEU A 122 -39.42 -16.59 13.27
C LEU A 122 -40.15 -17.74 12.57
N GLU A 123 -40.04 -17.81 11.24
CA GLU A 123 -40.58 -18.89 10.41
C GLU A 123 -39.47 -19.44 9.50
N PRO A 124 -39.44 -20.75 9.21
CA PRO A 124 -40.43 -21.78 9.57
C PRO A 124 -40.30 -22.32 11.00
N TYR A 125 -39.26 -21.94 11.73
CA TYR A 125 -39.08 -22.19 13.16
C TYR A 125 -38.25 -21.06 13.75
N GLU A 126 -38.25 -20.96 15.06
CA GLU A 126 -37.55 -19.91 15.76
C GLU A 126 -36.04 -20.22 15.90
N GLU A 127 -35.20 -19.28 15.49
CA GLU A 127 -33.74 -19.38 15.64
C GLU A 127 -33.10 -17.99 15.70
N ARG A 128 -32.26 -17.75 16.72
CA ARG A 128 -31.38 -16.59 16.73
C ARG A 128 -30.19 -16.85 15.80
N ILE A 129 -29.96 -15.95 14.84
CA ILE A 129 -28.94 -16.11 13.81
C ILE A 129 -27.63 -15.44 14.25
N VAL A 130 -27.67 -14.14 14.52
CA VAL A 130 -26.49 -13.33 14.91
C VAL A 130 -26.88 -12.16 15.83
N GLY A 131 -25.91 -11.58 16.52
CA GLY A 131 -26.12 -10.41 17.37
C GLY A 131 -24.86 -9.55 17.58
N TYR A 132 -25.07 -8.30 17.99
CA TYR A 132 -24.04 -7.32 18.35
C TYR A 132 -24.25 -6.88 19.81
N PRO A 133 -23.20 -6.73 20.65
CA PRO A 133 -21.77 -6.68 20.31
C PRO A 133 -21.01 -8.03 20.43
N GLU A 134 -21.72 -9.17 20.41
CA GLU A 134 -21.10 -10.50 20.58
C GLU A 134 -19.98 -10.77 19.57
N ILE A 135 -20.24 -10.51 18.29
CA ILE A 135 -19.23 -10.43 17.23
C ILE A 135 -19.48 -9.15 16.45
N ALA A 136 -18.52 -8.23 16.43
CA ALA A 136 -18.76 -6.87 15.95
C ALA A 136 -19.15 -6.84 14.46
N MET A 137 -18.58 -7.75 13.66
CA MET A 137 -18.85 -7.88 12.23
C MET A 137 -20.26 -8.39 11.89
N SER A 138 -21.06 -8.83 12.87
CA SER A 138 -22.43 -9.32 12.64
C SER A 138 -23.37 -8.27 12.03
N VAL A 139 -23.05 -6.98 12.22
CA VAL A 139 -23.78 -5.86 11.61
C VAL A 139 -22.92 -5.30 10.48
N ILE A 140 -23.54 -5.02 9.33
CA ILE A 140 -22.85 -4.34 8.23
C ILE A 140 -22.49 -2.94 8.70
N THR A 141 -21.22 -2.59 8.60
CA THR A 141 -20.71 -1.30 9.08
C THR A 141 -21.43 -0.15 8.39
N TYR A 142 -21.68 0.94 9.12
CA TYR A 142 -22.53 2.06 8.70
C TYR A 142 -24.04 1.73 8.58
N SER A 143 -24.53 0.68 9.26
CA SER A 143 -25.97 0.45 9.44
C SER A 143 -26.61 1.46 10.40
N ASN A 144 -27.81 1.94 10.06
CA ASN A 144 -28.64 2.79 10.92
C ASN A 144 -29.56 1.97 11.83
N PRO A 145 -30.10 2.56 12.92
CA PRO A 145 -31.11 1.91 13.74
C PRO A 145 -32.37 1.54 12.95
N GLY A 146 -33.03 0.47 13.37
CA GLY A 146 -34.27 -0.01 12.78
C GLY A 146 -34.81 -1.24 13.49
N ASP A 147 -36.08 -1.56 13.25
CA ASP A 147 -36.76 -2.74 13.78
C ASP A 147 -37.76 -3.23 12.73
N VAL A 148 -37.50 -4.40 12.15
CA VAL A 148 -38.26 -4.93 11.02
C VAL A 148 -38.56 -6.40 11.24
N THR A 149 -39.84 -6.75 11.12
CA THR A 149 -40.29 -8.14 10.91
C THR A 149 -40.82 -8.26 9.49
N ALA A 150 -40.19 -9.09 8.66
CA ALA A 150 -40.60 -9.27 7.26
C ALA A 150 -40.14 -10.60 6.67
N GLU A 151 -40.70 -10.98 5.53
CA GLU A 151 -40.26 -12.14 4.76
C GLU A 151 -38.85 -11.94 4.19
N LEU A 152 -38.12 -13.04 3.97
CA LEU A 152 -36.80 -13.06 3.35
C LEU A 152 -36.89 -13.48 1.88
N VAL A 153 -36.15 -12.79 1.01
CA VAL A 153 -36.07 -13.10 -0.43
C VAL A 153 -34.61 -13.33 -0.84
N TRP A 154 -34.34 -14.45 -1.51
CA TRP A 154 -33.03 -14.77 -2.07
C TRP A 154 -32.85 -14.12 -3.44
N VAL A 155 -31.83 -13.26 -3.59
CA VAL A 155 -31.59 -12.53 -4.85
C VAL A 155 -30.42 -13.03 -5.67
N GLY A 156 -29.53 -13.87 -5.13
CA GLY A 156 -28.26 -14.19 -5.80
C GLY A 156 -27.13 -13.33 -5.22
N GLU A 157 -26.24 -12.84 -6.07
CA GLU A 157 -25.20 -11.90 -5.65
C GLU A 157 -25.81 -10.57 -5.18
N GLY A 158 -26.88 -10.12 -5.82
CA GLY A 158 -27.63 -8.91 -5.41
C GLY A 158 -26.94 -7.61 -5.80
N THR A 159 -25.91 -7.68 -6.65
CA THR A 159 -25.07 -6.56 -7.10
C THR A 159 -25.43 -6.08 -8.50
N HIS A 160 -26.36 -6.76 -9.18
CA HIS A 160 -26.84 -6.39 -10.52
C HIS A 160 -28.37 -6.33 -10.57
N ASP A 161 -28.92 -5.49 -11.47
CA ASP A 161 -30.38 -5.40 -11.66
C ASP A 161 -31.02 -6.73 -12.09
N SER A 162 -30.28 -7.58 -12.80
CA SER A 162 -30.71 -8.92 -13.18
C SER A 162 -31.03 -9.82 -11.98
N ASP A 163 -30.39 -9.60 -10.84
CA ASP A 163 -30.57 -10.41 -9.63
C ASP A 163 -31.96 -10.24 -9.01
N TYR A 164 -32.61 -9.11 -9.31
CA TYR A 164 -33.93 -8.72 -8.79
C TYR A 164 -35.07 -8.99 -9.79
N GLN A 165 -34.77 -9.40 -11.02
CA GLN A 165 -35.80 -9.64 -12.03
C GLN A 165 -36.75 -10.77 -11.61
N GLY A 166 -38.06 -10.49 -11.65
CA GLY A 166 -39.09 -11.46 -11.24
C GLY A 166 -39.18 -11.71 -9.74
N LYS A 167 -38.48 -10.93 -8.90
CA LYS A 167 -38.50 -11.07 -7.43
C LYS A 167 -39.14 -9.86 -6.78
N ASP A 168 -40.13 -10.10 -5.93
CA ASP A 168 -40.75 -9.05 -5.13
C ASP A 168 -39.98 -8.88 -3.81
N VAL A 169 -39.13 -7.86 -3.73
CA VAL A 169 -38.31 -7.53 -2.55
C VAL A 169 -38.84 -6.34 -1.74
N GLN A 170 -39.89 -5.67 -2.21
CA GLN A 170 -40.38 -4.45 -1.57
C GLN A 170 -40.92 -4.77 -0.17
N GLY A 171 -40.44 -4.03 0.83
CA GLY A 171 -40.86 -4.23 2.22
C GLY A 171 -40.25 -5.45 2.92
N LYS A 172 -39.33 -6.18 2.28
CA LYS A 172 -38.79 -7.47 2.75
C LYS A 172 -37.33 -7.37 3.19
N PHE A 173 -36.81 -8.43 3.80
CA PHE A 173 -35.38 -8.68 3.90
C PHE A 173 -34.87 -9.29 2.59
N VAL A 174 -33.65 -8.91 2.20
CA VAL A 174 -32.96 -9.50 1.05
C VAL A 174 -31.75 -10.32 1.53
N LEU A 175 -31.70 -11.59 1.14
CA LEU A 175 -30.54 -12.48 1.30
C LEU A 175 -29.71 -12.45 0.01
N ALA A 176 -28.42 -12.16 0.12
CA ALA A 176 -27.51 -12.05 -1.01
C ALA A 176 -26.08 -12.50 -0.69
N THR A 177 -25.29 -12.84 -1.71
CA THR A 177 -23.86 -13.18 -1.53
C THR A 177 -22.88 -12.03 -1.79
N GLY A 178 -23.34 -10.95 -2.41
CA GLY A 178 -22.52 -9.80 -2.72
C GLY A 178 -22.18 -8.92 -1.51
N TYR A 179 -21.25 -7.99 -1.75
CA TYR A 179 -20.79 -7.02 -0.76
C TYR A 179 -21.93 -6.15 -0.21
N GLY A 180 -22.04 -6.03 1.11
CA GLY A 180 -23.18 -5.42 1.81
C GLY A 180 -23.64 -4.07 1.28
N GLY A 181 -22.71 -3.12 1.06
CA GLY A 181 -23.05 -1.80 0.52
C GLY A 181 -23.53 -1.80 -0.93
N ALA A 182 -23.08 -2.74 -1.76
CA ALA A 182 -23.57 -2.89 -3.14
C ALA A 182 -24.98 -3.47 -3.15
N VAL A 183 -25.23 -4.51 -2.34
CA VAL A 183 -26.55 -5.11 -2.18
C VAL A 183 -27.55 -4.11 -1.60
N HIS A 184 -27.18 -3.38 -0.55
CA HIS A 184 -28.03 -2.35 0.07
C HIS A 184 -28.49 -1.29 -0.94
N ARG A 185 -27.55 -0.79 -1.75
CA ARG A 185 -27.83 0.24 -2.77
C ARG A 185 -28.86 -0.22 -3.81
N LEU A 186 -28.88 -1.50 -4.18
CA LEU A 186 -29.92 -2.03 -5.07
C LEU A 186 -31.19 -2.44 -4.29
N ALA A 187 -31.07 -3.38 -3.36
CA ALA A 187 -32.19 -3.94 -2.62
C ALA A 187 -33.03 -2.86 -1.91
N VAL A 188 -32.38 -2.00 -1.13
CA VAL A 188 -33.05 -1.02 -0.28
C VAL A 188 -33.29 0.27 -1.05
N LEU A 189 -32.24 0.90 -1.57
CA LEU A 189 -32.37 2.24 -2.15
C LEU A 189 -33.11 2.24 -3.51
N LYS A 190 -33.01 1.18 -4.31
CA LYS A 190 -33.69 1.11 -5.61
C LYS A 190 -34.98 0.32 -5.57
N TYR A 191 -34.98 -0.86 -4.96
CA TYR A 191 -36.11 -1.79 -4.99
C TYR A 191 -37.00 -1.79 -3.73
N GLY A 192 -36.65 -1.01 -2.71
CA GLY A 192 -37.52 -0.76 -1.55
C GLY A 192 -37.58 -1.90 -0.53
N ALA A 193 -36.58 -2.79 -0.50
CA ALA A 193 -36.37 -3.69 0.63
C ALA A 193 -36.15 -2.91 1.93
N LYS A 194 -36.40 -3.53 3.09
CA LYS A 194 -36.24 -2.89 4.39
C LYS A 194 -34.83 -3.03 4.96
N ALA A 195 -34.20 -4.18 4.74
CA ALA A 195 -32.87 -4.50 5.23
C ALA A 195 -32.24 -5.62 4.40
N VAL A 196 -30.93 -5.79 4.53
CA VAL A 196 -30.16 -6.82 3.82
C VAL A 196 -29.48 -7.79 4.78
N VAL A 197 -29.29 -9.02 4.32
CA VAL A 197 -28.57 -10.09 5.00
C VAL A 197 -27.56 -10.66 4.00
N CYS A 198 -26.28 -10.52 4.30
CA CYS A 198 -25.19 -10.82 3.36
C CYS A 198 -24.27 -11.91 3.92
N TYR A 199 -23.73 -12.77 3.04
CA TYR A 199 -22.69 -13.74 3.37
C TYR A 199 -21.81 -13.97 2.14
N LEU A 200 -20.50 -14.14 2.30
CA LEU A 200 -19.64 -14.42 1.14
C LEU A 200 -19.79 -15.88 0.68
N ASP A 201 -19.66 -16.11 -0.62
CA ASP A 201 -19.65 -17.44 -1.26
C ASP A 201 -18.37 -17.70 -2.06
N ASP A 202 -17.31 -16.94 -1.77
CA ASP A 202 -15.98 -17.14 -2.34
C ASP A 202 -15.29 -18.43 -1.83
N GLU A 203 -14.16 -18.79 -2.45
CA GLU A 203 -13.41 -20.00 -2.09
C GLU A 203 -13.03 -20.03 -0.60
N ARG A 204 -12.70 -18.88 -0.03
CA ARG A 204 -12.33 -18.73 1.37
C ARG A 204 -13.50 -19.06 2.29
N ALA A 205 -14.68 -18.52 1.99
CA ALA A 205 -15.92 -18.79 2.70
C ALA A 205 -16.36 -20.25 2.57
N LEU A 206 -16.06 -20.93 1.45
CA LEU A 206 -16.30 -22.36 1.30
C LEU A 206 -15.39 -23.22 2.18
N GLN A 207 -14.12 -22.83 2.33
CA GLN A 207 -13.14 -23.52 3.16
C GLN A 207 -13.35 -23.26 4.66
N HIS A 208 -13.78 -22.04 5.01
CA HIS A 208 -13.99 -21.57 6.38
C HIS A 208 -15.44 -21.04 6.56
N PRO A 209 -16.46 -21.92 6.53
CA PRO A 209 -17.86 -21.51 6.39
C PRO A 209 -18.50 -20.88 7.61
N ASP A 210 -17.77 -20.81 8.73
CA ASP A 210 -18.24 -20.31 10.02
C ASP A 210 -17.64 -18.93 10.40
N MET A 211 -16.77 -18.36 9.57
CA MET A 211 -16.27 -17.00 9.76
C MET A 211 -17.29 -15.95 9.29
N LEU A 212 -17.33 -14.80 9.96
CA LEU A 212 -18.07 -13.61 9.51
C LEU A 212 -17.14 -12.68 8.76
N ALA A 213 -17.56 -12.20 7.59
CA ALA A 213 -16.77 -11.25 6.81
C ALA A 213 -17.16 -9.80 7.12
N TYR A 214 -16.15 -8.94 7.23
CA TYR A 214 -16.32 -7.50 7.34
C TYR A 214 -16.81 -6.91 6.02
N THR A 215 -17.98 -6.26 6.07
CA THR A 215 -18.50 -5.42 4.98
C THR A 215 -19.05 -4.10 5.54
N GLY A 216 -19.13 -3.08 4.69
CA GLY A 216 -19.69 -1.77 5.04
C GLY A 216 -20.66 -1.25 3.98
N MET A 217 -21.56 -0.35 4.40
CA MET A 217 -22.49 0.33 3.49
C MET A 217 -21.78 1.38 2.62
N TRP A 218 -20.78 2.06 3.21
CA TRP A 218 -20.03 3.17 2.59
C TRP A 218 -20.94 4.14 1.84
N PRO A 219 -21.87 4.81 2.55
CA PRO A 219 -22.87 5.63 1.90
C PRO A 219 -22.27 6.86 1.24
N ARG A 220 -22.76 7.16 0.04
CA ARG A 220 -22.48 8.45 -0.61
C ARG A 220 -23.24 9.55 0.09
N THR A 221 -22.78 10.80 -0.05
CA THR A 221 -23.47 11.97 0.51
C THR A 221 -24.98 11.98 0.23
N GLU A 222 -25.40 11.64 -0.98
CA GLU A 222 -26.81 11.61 -1.38
C GLU A 222 -27.61 10.40 -0.87
N GLU A 223 -26.92 9.41 -0.28
CA GLU A 223 -27.50 8.17 0.22
C GLU A 223 -27.74 8.19 1.73
N LEU A 224 -27.03 9.06 2.47
CA LEU A 224 -26.97 9.09 3.93
C LEU A 224 -28.35 8.96 4.62
N ASP A 225 -29.32 9.79 4.23
CA ASP A 225 -30.65 9.84 4.85
C ASP A 225 -31.54 8.61 4.55
N ARG A 226 -31.09 7.76 3.62
CA ARG A 226 -31.83 6.60 3.14
C ARG A 226 -31.17 5.27 3.51
N VAL A 227 -30.01 5.32 4.16
CA VAL A 227 -29.34 4.13 4.68
C VAL A 227 -30.22 3.49 5.77
N THR A 228 -30.47 2.19 5.62
CA THR A 228 -31.16 1.38 6.63
C THR A 228 -30.14 0.51 7.36
N PHE A 229 -30.41 -0.77 7.57
CA PHE A 229 -29.48 -1.69 8.23
C PHE A 229 -29.33 -2.99 7.48
N GLY A 230 -28.28 -3.73 7.84
CA GLY A 230 -28.14 -5.10 7.43
C GLY A 230 -27.19 -5.89 8.33
N PHE A 231 -27.19 -7.19 8.12
CA PHE A 231 -26.40 -8.14 8.90
C PHE A 231 -25.45 -8.90 7.98
N ASN A 232 -24.23 -9.13 8.46
CA ASN A 232 -23.39 -10.18 7.89
C ASN A 232 -23.71 -11.48 8.64
N ILE A 233 -23.81 -12.58 7.90
CA ILE A 233 -23.95 -13.93 8.47
C ILE A 233 -22.88 -14.84 7.86
N THR A 234 -22.61 -15.95 8.53
CA THR A 234 -21.62 -16.92 8.05
C THR A 234 -22.11 -17.60 6.77
N HIS A 235 -21.19 -18.14 5.98
CA HIS A 235 -21.54 -18.90 4.78
C HIS A 235 -22.50 -20.04 5.09
N ARG A 236 -22.27 -20.77 6.19
CA ARG A 236 -23.13 -21.86 6.64
C ARG A 236 -24.56 -21.38 6.95
N GLN A 237 -24.70 -20.25 7.63
CA GLN A 237 -26.00 -19.66 7.93
C GLN A 237 -26.71 -19.18 6.65
N GLY A 238 -25.98 -18.52 5.76
CA GLY A 238 -26.51 -18.06 4.46
C GLY A 238 -27.03 -19.19 3.60
N GLU A 239 -26.24 -20.25 3.42
CA GLU A 239 -26.64 -21.45 2.67
C GLU A 239 -27.82 -22.18 3.31
N LYS A 240 -27.91 -22.17 4.64
CA LYS A 240 -29.08 -22.71 5.37
C LYS A 240 -30.35 -21.93 5.03
N LEU A 241 -30.33 -20.60 5.11
CA LEU A 241 -31.49 -19.76 4.77
C LEU A 241 -31.87 -19.90 3.29
N LYS A 242 -30.88 -19.91 2.39
CA LYS A 242 -31.06 -20.14 0.95
C LYS A 242 -31.73 -21.48 0.68
N LYS A 243 -31.28 -22.57 1.32
CA LYS A 243 -31.90 -23.90 1.17
C LYS A 243 -33.36 -23.92 1.63
N LEU A 244 -33.70 -23.22 2.73
CA LEU A 244 -35.10 -23.09 3.17
C LEU A 244 -35.97 -22.43 2.08
N LEU A 245 -35.51 -21.29 1.55
CA LEU A 245 -36.21 -20.56 0.49
C LEU A 245 -36.38 -21.38 -0.79
N LEU A 246 -35.30 -22.04 -1.26
CA LEU A 246 -35.34 -22.88 -2.47
C LEU A 246 -36.21 -24.13 -2.31
N SER A 247 -36.46 -24.59 -1.07
CA SER A 247 -37.41 -25.67 -0.79
C SER A 247 -38.88 -25.23 -0.75
N GLY A 248 -39.16 -23.96 -1.07
CA GLY A 248 -40.51 -23.39 -1.06
C GLY A 248 -41.03 -23.01 0.34
N LYS A 249 -40.17 -23.03 1.37
CA LYS A 249 -40.57 -22.59 2.70
C LYS A 249 -40.57 -21.07 2.78
N LYS A 250 -41.60 -20.53 3.44
CA LYS A 250 -41.62 -19.14 3.88
C LYS A 250 -40.60 -18.96 5.00
N VAL A 251 -39.75 -17.94 4.87
CA VAL A 251 -38.80 -17.52 5.90
C VAL A 251 -39.16 -16.11 6.32
N VAL A 252 -39.44 -15.92 7.61
CA VAL A 252 -39.71 -14.61 8.20
C VAL A 252 -38.60 -14.29 9.19
N LEU A 253 -37.98 -13.13 9.05
CA LEU A 253 -36.96 -12.64 9.96
C LEU A 253 -37.51 -11.48 10.80
N HIS A 254 -37.08 -11.40 12.04
CA HIS A 254 -37.11 -10.20 12.87
C HIS A 254 -35.68 -9.73 13.09
N GLY A 255 -35.36 -8.54 12.58
CA GLY A 255 -34.04 -7.93 12.71
C GLY A 255 -34.17 -6.51 13.26
N TRP A 256 -33.35 -6.19 14.26
CA TRP A 256 -33.30 -4.85 14.83
C TRP A 256 -31.88 -4.40 15.14
N VAL A 257 -31.66 -3.09 15.05
CA VAL A 257 -30.41 -2.38 15.38
C VAL A 257 -30.77 -1.17 16.24
N ARG A 258 -30.05 -0.96 17.35
CA ARG A 258 -30.19 0.17 18.27
C ARG A 258 -28.90 0.99 18.34
N GLY A 259 -29.05 2.27 18.64
CA GLY A 259 -27.96 3.23 18.79
C GLY A 259 -28.25 4.52 18.02
N VAL A 260 -27.20 5.23 17.62
CA VAL A 260 -27.31 6.48 16.87
C VAL A 260 -27.35 6.20 15.36
N GLY A 261 -26.58 5.23 14.90
CA GLY A 261 -26.33 5.02 13.47
C GLY A 261 -25.28 5.98 12.96
N LEU A 262 -25.52 6.50 11.76
CA LEU A 262 -24.70 7.54 11.14
C LEU A 262 -24.83 8.86 11.93
N GLU A 263 -23.70 9.50 12.22
CA GLU A 263 -23.65 10.79 12.92
C GLU A 263 -22.50 11.66 12.37
N PRO A 264 -22.62 13.00 12.40
CA PRO A 264 -21.45 13.86 12.26
C PRO A 264 -20.48 13.61 13.42
N TYR A 265 -19.22 13.33 13.11
CA TYR A 265 -18.18 13.09 14.10
C TYR A 265 -16.81 13.54 13.58
N PHE A 266 -15.74 12.86 14.00
CA PHE A 266 -14.37 13.18 13.63
C PHE A 266 -13.55 11.92 13.33
N MET A 267 -12.63 12.06 12.39
CA MET A 267 -11.48 11.19 12.17
C MET A 267 -10.31 11.72 13.00
N ASP A 268 -9.89 10.96 14.00
CA ASP A 268 -8.76 11.33 14.86
C ASP A 268 -7.47 10.73 14.29
N VAL A 269 -6.41 11.52 14.16
CA VAL A 269 -5.06 11.06 13.81
C VAL A 269 -4.18 11.24 15.03
N VAL A 270 -3.61 10.15 15.56
CA VAL A 270 -2.61 10.25 16.63
C VAL A 270 -1.27 10.54 16.00
N VAL A 271 -0.61 11.59 16.49
CA VAL A 271 0.72 12.02 16.04
C VAL A 271 1.69 11.87 17.19
N ALA A 272 2.86 11.31 16.95
CA ALA A 272 3.99 11.37 17.89
C ALA A 272 5.31 11.73 17.20
N HIS A 273 6.21 12.33 17.97
CA HIS A 273 7.42 12.98 17.48
C HIS A 273 8.63 12.70 18.35
N ILE A 274 9.72 12.32 17.70
CA ILE A 274 11.06 12.34 18.29
C ILE A 274 11.89 13.32 17.47
N ARG A 275 12.13 14.51 18.03
CA ARG A 275 12.84 15.59 17.33
C ARG A 275 14.34 15.25 17.13
N GLY A 276 14.81 15.46 15.91
CA GLY A 276 16.22 15.29 15.54
C GLY A 276 17.16 16.35 16.14
N SER A 277 18.43 16.01 16.32
CA SER A 277 19.45 16.87 16.93
C SER A 277 20.09 17.86 15.95
N GLU A 278 20.26 17.50 14.68
CA GLU A 278 21.02 18.28 13.69
C GLU A 278 20.11 18.85 12.59
N ARG A 279 19.18 18.03 12.08
CA ARG A 279 18.26 18.35 10.99
C ARG A 279 16.82 18.05 11.42
N PRO A 280 16.27 18.79 12.41
CA PRO A 280 14.97 18.50 13.00
C PRO A 280 13.79 18.65 12.04
N ASP A 281 13.96 19.39 10.95
CA ASP A 281 12.92 19.60 9.93
C ASP A 281 12.94 18.50 8.85
N GLU A 282 13.92 17.60 8.86
CA GLU A 282 13.96 16.41 7.99
C GLU A 282 13.35 15.23 8.76
N GLU A 283 12.31 14.62 8.20
CA GLU A 283 11.47 13.64 8.91
C GLU A 283 11.43 12.28 8.20
N LEU A 284 11.53 11.21 8.98
CA LEU A 284 11.21 9.85 8.56
C LEU A 284 9.94 9.40 9.28
N VAL A 285 8.98 8.84 8.55
CA VAL A 285 7.63 8.59 9.04
C VAL A 285 7.39 7.10 9.23
N PHE A 286 6.94 6.71 10.41
CA PHE A 286 6.28 5.44 10.65
C PHE A 286 4.77 5.67 10.59
N SER A 287 4.04 4.84 9.86
CA SER A 287 2.57 4.90 9.84
C SER A 287 1.97 3.52 10.04
N ALA A 288 0.79 3.50 10.65
CA ALA A 288 -0.08 2.33 10.72
C ALA A 288 -1.52 2.86 10.85
N HIS A 289 -2.48 2.19 10.23
CA HIS A 289 -3.87 2.57 10.47
C HIS A 289 -4.39 1.87 11.74
N LEU A 290 -5.23 2.59 12.48
CA LEU A 290 -5.75 2.19 13.78
C LEU A 290 -7.21 1.76 13.72
N ASP A 291 -7.87 1.91 12.58
CA ASP A 291 -9.24 1.49 12.37
C ASP A 291 -9.34 0.04 11.90
N HIS A 292 -10.50 -0.57 12.14
CA HIS A 292 -11.06 -1.85 11.65
C HIS A 292 -12.10 -2.40 12.66
N PRO A 293 -12.81 -3.49 12.35
CA PRO A 293 -13.63 -4.18 13.35
C PRO A 293 -12.84 -4.63 14.58
N LYS A 294 -13.57 -5.05 15.62
CA LYS A 294 -12.98 -5.32 16.94
C LYS A 294 -11.98 -6.48 16.88
N GLU A 295 -12.37 -7.54 16.19
CA GLU A 295 -11.62 -8.78 16.11
C GLU A 295 -10.25 -8.54 15.48
N SER A 296 -10.19 -7.71 14.43
CA SER A 296 -9.06 -7.54 13.54
C SER A 296 -7.73 -7.23 14.26
N ALA A 297 -6.96 -8.27 14.55
CA ALA A 297 -5.76 -8.23 15.37
C ALA A 297 -4.53 -7.99 14.51
N ASN A 298 -4.41 -8.69 13.39
CA ASN A 298 -3.37 -8.43 12.42
C ASN A 298 -3.68 -7.18 11.60
N ASP A 299 -4.94 -6.94 11.22
CA ASP A 299 -5.37 -5.82 10.37
C ASP A 299 -6.25 -4.77 11.10
N ASN A 300 -5.72 -3.70 11.68
CA ASN A 300 -4.32 -3.45 11.88
C ASN A 300 -4.01 -3.02 13.32
N ALA A 301 -4.39 -3.87 14.28
CA ALA A 301 -3.90 -3.69 15.64
C ALA A 301 -2.39 -4.03 15.74
N SER A 302 -1.89 -4.96 14.92
CA SER A 302 -0.49 -5.40 14.91
C SER A 302 0.50 -4.31 14.52
N GLY A 303 0.28 -3.61 13.40
CA GLY A 303 1.11 -2.50 12.95
C GLY A 303 1.01 -1.30 13.87
N SER A 304 -0.21 -0.97 14.31
CA SER A 304 -0.45 0.08 15.31
C SER A 304 0.29 -0.18 16.62
N ALA A 305 0.30 -1.42 17.10
CA ALA A 305 1.03 -1.82 18.29
C ALA A 305 2.55 -1.81 18.09
N ALA A 306 3.02 -2.27 16.92
CA ALA A 306 4.44 -2.30 16.60
C ALA A 306 5.03 -0.89 16.57
N ILE A 307 4.40 0.06 15.88
CA ILE A 307 4.91 1.43 15.84
C ILE A 307 4.82 2.14 17.21
N LEU A 308 3.93 1.69 18.11
CA LEU A 308 3.86 2.15 19.49
C LEU A 308 5.03 1.63 20.33
N ASP A 309 5.41 0.36 20.19
CA ASP A 309 6.58 -0.20 20.87
C ASP A 309 7.91 0.38 20.34
N ILE A 310 7.99 0.66 19.03
CA ILE A 310 9.12 1.39 18.44
C ILE A 310 9.24 2.78 19.06
N ALA A 311 8.12 3.54 19.13
CA ALA A 311 8.12 4.88 19.71
C ALA A 311 8.54 4.86 21.19
N ARG A 312 7.99 3.91 21.98
CA ARG A 312 8.40 3.66 23.37
C ARG A 312 9.90 3.42 23.47
N THR A 313 10.40 2.45 22.70
CA THR A 313 11.78 2.00 22.77
C THR A 313 12.76 3.10 22.42
N LEU A 314 12.52 3.83 21.33
CA LEU A 314 13.39 4.94 20.95
C LEU A 314 13.38 6.05 22.01
N LYS A 315 12.20 6.40 22.55
CA LYS A 315 12.08 7.39 23.62
C LYS A 315 12.85 6.98 24.88
N GLU A 316 12.64 5.75 25.35
CA GLU A 316 13.31 5.20 26.54
C GLU A 316 14.83 5.15 26.38
N LEU A 317 15.33 4.67 25.24
CA LEU A 317 16.76 4.58 24.99
C LEU A 317 17.43 5.96 24.89
N ILE A 318 16.72 6.96 24.33
CA ILE A 318 17.21 8.34 24.26
C ILE A 318 17.23 8.99 25.65
N ASP A 319 16.12 8.90 26.39
CA ASP A 319 15.99 9.55 27.70
C ASP A 319 16.94 8.92 28.74
N SER A 320 17.23 7.63 28.64
CA SER A 320 18.22 6.93 29.47
C SER A 320 19.67 7.16 29.04
N GLY A 321 19.90 7.80 27.88
CA GLY A 321 21.23 8.05 27.32
C GLY A 321 21.92 6.82 26.72
N ARG A 322 21.20 5.69 26.56
CA ARG A 322 21.70 4.48 25.88
C ARG A 322 21.78 4.66 24.36
N LEU A 323 21.03 5.61 23.83
CA LEU A 323 21.02 6.00 22.42
C LEU A 323 21.14 7.53 22.33
N PRO A 324 21.94 8.09 21.41
CA PRO A 324 21.93 9.53 21.18
C PRO A 324 20.57 9.94 20.59
N ARG A 325 20.27 11.25 20.56
CA ARG A 325 19.17 11.72 19.71
C ARG A 325 19.51 11.48 18.24
N PRO A 326 18.55 11.03 17.40
CA PRO A 326 18.79 10.87 15.97
C PRO A 326 19.10 12.23 15.33
N LYS A 327 19.89 12.26 14.26
CA LYS A 327 20.19 13.53 13.56
C LYS A 327 18.94 14.15 12.92
N ARG A 328 18.03 13.30 12.44
CA ARG A 328 16.74 13.65 11.82
C ARG A 328 15.58 13.25 12.71
N SER A 329 14.43 13.86 12.49
CA SER A 329 13.24 13.60 13.30
C SER A 329 12.54 12.31 12.86
N PHE A 330 11.90 11.63 13.82
CA PHE A 330 10.91 10.59 13.55
C PHE A 330 9.51 11.13 13.81
N ARG A 331 8.58 10.79 12.93
CA ARG A 331 7.14 11.02 13.10
C ARG A 331 6.42 9.68 13.08
N PHE A 332 5.49 9.49 14.00
CA PHE A 332 4.63 8.33 14.08
C PHE A 332 3.19 8.78 13.84
N LEU A 333 2.48 8.08 12.96
CA LEU A 333 1.11 8.40 12.59
C LEU A 333 0.23 7.17 12.75
N TRP A 334 -0.77 7.27 13.63
CA TRP A 334 -1.89 6.35 13.68
C TRP A 334 -3.10 7.00 13.03
N VAL A 335 -3.54 6.43 11.91
CA VAL A 335 -4.50 7.08 11.01
C VAL A 335 -5.78 6.24 10.90
N PRO A 336 -6.92 6.87 10.60
CA PRO A 336 -8.03 6.19 9.95
C PRO A 336 -7.64 5.93 8.50
N GLU A 337 -7.56 4.65 8.12
CA GLU A 337 -6.99 4.18 6.85
C GLU A 337 -7.55 4.97 5.67
N TRP A 338 -6.64 5.49 4.85
CA TRP A 338 -6.85 6.33 3.69
C TRP A 338 -7.52 7.67 3.99
N TYR A 339 -8.72 7.67 4.55
CA TYR A 339 -9.55 8.86 4.74
C TYR A 339 -8.94 9.85 5.72
N GLY A 340 -8.41 9.36 6.84
CA GLY A 340 -7.77 10.19 7.85
C GLY A 340 -6.38 10.63 7.43
N THR A 341 -5.61 9.76 6.76
CA THR A 341 -4.35 10.14 6.11
C THR A 341 -4.56 11.23 5.07
N MET A 342 -5.66 11.15 4.33
CA MET A 342 -5.99 12.15 3.31
C MET A 342 -6.42 13.48 3.94
N ALA A 343 -7.20 13.44 5.02
CA ALA A 343 -7.52 14.63 5.80
C ALA A 343 -6.26 15.30 6.36
N TYR A 344 -5.33 14.49 6.88
CA TYR A 344 -4.04 14.94 7.38
C TYR A 344 -3.19 15.60 6.27
N ILE A 345 -3.03 14.96 5.10
CA ILE A 345 -2.29 15.56 3.97
C ILE A 345 -2.93 16.87 3.49
N ASP A 346 -4.26 16.97 3.51
CA ASP A 346 -4.94 18.20 3.08
C ASP A 346 -4.68 19.37 4.05
N ALA A 347 -4.66 19.08 5.35
CA ALA A 347 -4.32 20.03 6.40
C ALA A 347 -2.83 20.37 6.46
N HIS A 348 -1.96 19.44 6.03
CA HIS A 348 -0.50 19.56 6.04
C HIS A 348 0.11 19.58 4.63
N PRO A 349 -0.06 20.68 3.85
CA PRO A 349 0.49 20.77 2.50
C PRO A 349 2.02 20.70 2.44
N GLU A 350 2.72 20.92 3.56
CA GLU A 350 4.15 20.71 3.76
C GLU A 350 4.56 19.24 3.78
N LEU A 351 3.62 18.31 4.02
CA LEU A 351 3.85 16.86 3.97
C LEU A 351 4.04 16.44 2.50
N LYS A 352 5.27 16.60 2.04
CA LYS A 352 5.73 16.27 0.69
C LYS A 352 7.19 15.85 0.73
N GLY A 353 7.56 15.00 -0.23
CA GLY A 353 8.91 14.48 -0.30
C GLY A 353 9.86 15.36 -1.11
N PRO A 354 11.13 14.92 -1.23
CA PRO A 354 12.22 15.73 -1.77
C PRO A 354 12.01 16.19 -3.22
N GLU A 355 11.35 15.38 -4.06
CA GLU A 355 11.06 15.75 -5.47
C GLU A 355 10.17 17.00 -5.57
N LEU A 356 9.31 17.23 -4.56
CA LEU A 356 8.47 18.44 -4.45
C LEU A 356 9.10 19.54 -3.57
N GLY A 357 10.40 19.40 -3.25
CA GLY A 357 11.13 20.30 -2.37
C GLY A 357 10.69 20.25 -0.91
N GLY A 358 10.12 19.13 -0.46
CA GLY A 358 9.80 18.90 0.95
C GLY A 358 10.88 18.14 1.71
N ARG A 359 10.63 17.91 2.99
CA ARG A 359 11.62 17.35 3.93
C ARG A 359 11.17 16.05 4.59
N PHE A 360 10.09 15.44 4.10
CA PHE A 360 9.66 14.09 4.50
C PHE A 360 10.38 13.08 3.61
N LEU A 361 11.38 12.40 4.16
CA LEU A 361 12.37 11.67 3.35
C LEU A 361 11.97 10.22 3.04
N ALA A 362 11.20 9.60 3.93
CA ALA A 362 10.77 8.21 3.81
C ALA A 362 9.53 7.93 4.66
N ASN A 363 8.74 6.93 4.26
CA ASN A 363 7.69 6.33 5.08
C ASN A 363 7.84 4.80 5.13
N LEU A 364 7.69 4.22 6.33
CA LEU A 364 7.42 2.80 6.51
C LEU A 364 6.02 2.64 7.07
N ASN A 365 5.13 2.08 6.26
CA ASN A 365 3.78 1.75 6.65
C ASN A 365 3.73 0.31 7.18
N LEU A 366 3.54 0.17 8.49
CA LEU A 366 3.31 -1.10 9.14
C LEU A 366 1.81 -1.34 9.13
N ASP A 367 1.37 -2.07 8.11
CA ASP A 367 0.02 -2.59 8.03
C ASP A 367 -0.04 -3.86 8.90
N MET A 368 -0.39 -5.00 8.33
CA MET A 368 -0.28 -6.32 8.96
C MET A 368 1.18 -6.73 9.22
N VAL A 369 1.61 -6.77 10.48
CA VAL A 369 3.00 -7.12 10.87
C VAL A 369 3.10 -8.17 11.98
N GLY A 370 1.98 -8.75 12.41
CA GLY A 370 1.94 -9.65 13.55
C GLY A 370 1.56 -11.10 13.24
N GLU A 371 1.29 -11.48 11.98
CA GLU A 371 0.69 -12.78 11.67
C GLU A 371 1.52 -13.98 12.15
N HIS A 372 0.87 -14.98 12.76
CA HIS A 372 1.53 -16.23 13.08
C HIS A 372 1.74 -17.07 11.81
N LEU A 373 2.96 -17.01 11.26
CA LEU A 373 3.31 -17.56 9.95
C LEU A 373 2.96 -19.06 9.78
N GLU A 374 3.19 -19.90 10.79
CA GLU A 374 2.83 -21.32 10.74
C GLU A 374 1.33 -21.61 10.85
N LEU A 375 0.61 -20.96 11.78
CA LEU A 375 -0.82 -21.19 11.99
C LEU A 375 -1.65 -20.76 10.79
N ILE A 376 -1.23 -19.68 10.12
CA ILE A 376 -1.96 -19.07 9.00
C ILE A 376 -1.38 -19.48 7.64
N HIS A 377 -0.24 -20.17 7.63
CA HIS A 377 0.51 -20.52 6.42
C HIS A 377 0.85 -19.27 5.59
N SER A 378 1.25 -18.21 6.29
CA SER A 378 1.51 -16.89 5.72
C SER A 378 3.02 -16.61 5.55
N LYS A 379 3.31 -15.41 5.08
CA LYS A 379 4.65 -14.83 4.95
C LYS A 379 4.53 -13.32 5.04
N LEU A 380 5.56 -12.69 5.58
CA LEU A 380 5.71 -11.25 5.53
C LEU A 380 5.99 -10.81 4.09
N LEU A 381 5.22 -9.85 3.61
CA LEU A 381 5.47 -9.13 2.38
C LEU A 381 5.99 -7.74 2.72
N ILE A 382 7.13 -7.39 2.14
CA ILE A 382 7.71 -6.05 2.22
C ILE A 382 7.61 -5.46 0.82
N THR A 383 6.59 -4.65 0.61
CA THR A 383 6.26 -4.04 -0.67
C THR A 383 7.13 -2.82 -0.91
N ARG A 384 7.86 -2.83 -2.03
CA ARG A 384 8.76 -1.75 -2.45
C ARG A 384 8.01 -0.50 -2.88
N THR A 385 8.76 0.61 -2.93
CA THR A 385 8.30 1.82 -3.62
C THR A 385 8.06 1.53 -5.11
N PRO A 386 7.12 2.25 -5.76
CA PRO A 386 6.88 2.09 -7.20
C PRO A 386 7.98 2.71 -8.07
N ASP A 387 7.98 2.37 -9.36
CA ASP A 387 8.95 2.88 -10.34
C ASP A 387 8.84 4.41 -10.55
N SER A 388 7.69 5.04 -10.26
CA SER A 388 7.54 6.50 -10.27
C SER A 388 8.24 7.21 -9.13
N ILE A 389 8.50 6.53 -8.00
CA ILE A 389 9.19 7.06 -6.80
C ILE A 389 10.24 6.05 -6.32
N PRO A 390 11.28 5.79 -7.12
CA PRO A 390 12.33 4.87 -6.72
C PRO A 390 13.18 5.49 -5.61
N SER A 391 13.62 4.66 -4.67
CA SER A 391 14.41 5.12 -3.52
C SER A 391 15.32 4.03 -3.00
N VAL A 392 16.45 4.47 -2.46
CA VAL A 392 17.41 3.64 -1.73
C VAL A 392 16.83 3.07 -0.43
N LEU A 393 15.68 3.59 0.04
CA LEU A 393 14.89 3.01 1.12
C LEU A 393 14.65 1.51 0.89
N ASN A 394 14.37 1.11 -0.35
CA ASN A 394 14.18 -0.29 -0.71
C ASN A 394 15.41 -1.16 -0.40
N GLU A 395 16.61 -0.64 -0.68
CA GLU A 395 17.86 -1.37 -0.46
C GLU A 395 18.14 -1.49 1.03
N VAL A 396 17.97 -0.38 1.78
CA VAL A 396 18.17 -0.40 3.24
C VAL A 396 17.22 -1.36 3.92
N VAL A 397 15.92 -1.33 3.62
CA VAL A 397 14.94 -2.22 4.23
C VAL A 397 15.20 -3.69 3.88
N ALA A 398 15.58 -3.99 2.62
CA ALA A 398 15.91 -5.35 2.22
C ALA A 398 17.14 -5.90 2.98
N GLU A 399 18.16 -5.08 3.19
CA GLU A 399 19.32 -5.45 4.00
C GLU A 399 18.98 -5.63 5.47
N MET A 400 18.09 -4.80 6.04
CA MET A 400 17.62 -5.00 7.42
C MET A 400 16.79 -6.29 7.57
N ALA A 401 15.96 -6.63 6.58
CA ALA A 401 15.23 -7.89 6.57
C ALA A 401 16.19 -9.10 6.49
N LYS A 402 17.23 -9.02 5.66
CA LYS A 402 18.29 -10.05 5.59
C LYS A 402 19.07 -10.16 6.90
N MET A 403 19.37 -9.04 7.54
CA MET A 403 20.02 -9.02 8.85
C MET A 403 19.16 -9.75 9.89
N VAL A 404 17.86 -9.48 9.91
CA VAL A 404 16.89 -10.11 10.83
C VAL A 404 16.70 -11.60 10.55
N ASP A 405 16.74 -12.03 9.30
CA ASP A 405 16.74 -13.46 8.93
C ASP A 405 17.94 -14.21 9.53
N GLY A 406 19.07 -13.53 9.67
CA GLY A 406 20.27 -14.07 10.35
C GLY A 406 20.24 -13.99 11.88
N MET A 407 19.19 -13.44 12.50
CA MET A 407 19.07 -13.28 13.95
C MET A 407 18.27 -14.42 14.59
N ASN A 408 18.62 -14.78 15.83
CA ASN A 408 17.85 -15.71 16.64
C ASN A 408 16.90 -14.94 17.57
N ILE A 409 15.85 -14.38 16.99
CA ILE A 409 14.78 -13.69 17.75
C ILE A 409 13.86 -14.73 18.37
N ARG A 410 13.65 -14.64 19.68
CA ARG A 410 12.80 -15.55 20.45
C ARG A 410 12.18 -14.81 21.62
N THR A 411 10.90 -15.09 21.85
CA THR A 411 10.18 -14.63 23.04
C THR A 411 9.56 -15.82 23.79
N PRO A 412 9.24 -15.70 25.08
CA PRO A 412 8.70 -16.81 25.86
C PRO A 412 7.38 -17.39 25.33
N ARG A 413 6.52 -16.59 24.70
CA ARG A 413 5.21 -17.00 24.15
C ARG A 413 5.14 -16.98 22.63
N GLY A 414 6.25 -16.68 21.97
CA GLY A 414 6.33 -16.61 20.52
C GLY A 414 6.57 -17.94 19.85
N SER A 415 6.34 -17.96 18.54
CA SER A 415 6.60 -19.15 17.73
C SER A 415 8.11 -19.46 17.65
N LEU A 416 8.42 -20.67 17.19
CA LEU A 416 9.77 -21.04 16.75
C LEU A 416 9.90 -20.99 15.22
N SER A 417 8.97 -20.33 14.55
CA SER A 417 8.90 -20.29 13.09
C SER A 417 10.16 -19.65 12.52
N ALA A 418 10.72 -20.28 11.49
CA ALA A 418 11.72 -19.61 10.67
C ALA A 418 11.12 -18.33 10.07
N PHE A 419 11.95 -17.31 9.88
CA PHE A 419 11.48 -16.09 9.24
C PHE A 419 11.13 -16.38 7.78
N ASN A 420 9.94 -15.99 7.34
CA ASN A 420 9.47 -16.22 5.98
C ASN A 420 8.96 -14.90 5.41
N TYR A 421 9.84 -14.20 4.68
CA TYR A 421 9.54 -12.89 4.11
C TYR A 421 9.81 -12.83 2.61
N ARG A 422 9.17 -11.90 1.90
CA ARG A 422 9.46 -11.59 0.50
C ARG A 422 9.52 -10.08 0.30
N ILE A 423 10.57 -9.60 -0.36
CA ILE A 423 10.57 -8.25 -0.93
C ILE A 423 9.77 -8.31 -2.24
N THR A 424 8.64 -7.61 -2.30
CA THR A 424 7.71 -7.67 -3.43
C THR A 424 7.72 -6.39 -4.26
N PRO A 425 7.37 -6.46 -5.55
CA PRO A 425 7.07 -5.26 -6.34
C PRO A 425 5.97 -4.42 -5.69
N TYR A 426 5.87 -3.15 -6.11
CA TYR A 426 4.83 -2.27 -5.61
C TYR A 426 3.43 -2.87 -5.78
N SER A 427 2.65 -2.79 -4.71
CA SER A 427 1.21 -2.96 -4.69
C SER A 427 0.62 -1.87 -3.82
N GLY A 428 -0.56 -1.36 -4.20
CA GLY A 428 -1.34 -0.51 -3.30
C GLY A 428 -2.00 -1.32 -2.17
N GLY A 429 -2.94 -0.69 -1.47
CA GLY A 429 -3.79 -1.37 -0.49
C GLY A 429 -3.69 -0.85 0.94
N SER A 430 -2.87 0.17 1.21
CA SER A 430 -2.74 0.78 2.53
C SER A 430 -2.18 2.21 2.41
N ASP A 431 -1.92 2.88 3.54
CA ASP A 431 -1.58 4.30 3.61
C ASP A 431 -0.23 4.70 2.97
N HIS A 432 0.70 3.76 2.71
CA HIS A 432 1.94 4.06 1.98
C HIS A 432 1.67 4.73 0.63
N MET A 433 0.55 4.39 -0.03
CA MET A 433 0.15 5.02 -1.29
C MET A 433 -0.14 6.51 -1.15
N MET A 434 -0.60 6.96 0.02
CA MET A 434 -0.90 8.37 0.30
C MET A 434 0.38 9.20 0.34
N PHE A 435 1.44 8.64 0.94
CA PHE A 435 2.77 9.25 1.01
C PHE A 435 3.47 9.26 -0.37
N ILE A 436 3.36 8.17 -1.14
CA ILE A 436 3.92 8.06 -2.50
C ILE A 436 3.41 9.18 -3.41
N ASP A 437 2.11 9.47 -3.34
CA ASP A 437 1.51 10.53 -4.16
C ASP A 437 2.06 11.93 -3.80
N ARG A 438 2.42 12.11 -2.52
CA ARG A 438 3.13 13.27 -2.01
C ARG A 438 4.63 13.25 -2.29
N LYS A 439 5.09 12.31 -3.13
CA LYS A 439 6.49 12.11 -3.53
C LYS A 439 7.41 11.76 -2.37
N ILE A 440 6.84 11.18 -1.30
CA ILE A 440 7.57 10.61 -0.18
C ILE A 440 7.74 9.12 -0.49
N PRO A 441 8.96 8.60 -0.66
CA PRO A 441 9.18 7.17 -0.86
C PRO A 441 8.59 6.38 0.32
N ALA A 442 7.67 5.46 0.03
CA ALA A 442 6.98 4.69 1.05
C ALA A 442 6.97 3.19 0.73
N MET A 443 7.19 2.37 1.76
CA MET A 443 7.11 0.92 1.69
C MET A 443 6.04 0.43 2.67
N MET A 444 5.45 -0.73 2.37
CA MET A 444 4.44 -1.37 3.22
C MET A 444 4.90 -2.73 3.70
N PHE A 445 4.64 -3.03 4.97
CA PHE A 445 4.79 -4.34 5.57
C PHE A 445 3.39 -4.93 5.71
N SER A 446 3.16 -6.12 5.18
CA SER A 446 1.87 -6.82 5.25
C SER A 446 2.06 -8.34 5.31
N HIS A 447 1.01 -9.11 5.56
CA HIS A 447 1.04 -10.59 5.46
C HIS A 447 0.13 -11.10 4.35
N SER A 448 0.59 -12.12 3.61
CA SER A 448 -0.23 -12.80 2.61
C SER A 448 0.39 -14.14 2.17
N PRO A 449 -0.39 -15.22 1.97
CA PRO A 449 -1.84 -15.30 2.11
C PRO A 449 -2.28 -15.20 3.58
N ASP A 450 -3.49 -14.70 3.79
CA ASP A 450 -4.15 -14.71 5.10
C ASP A 450 -5.65 -14.93 4.87
N TYR A 451 -6.18 -16.03 5.39
CA TYR A 451 -7.60 -16.35 5.26
C TYR A 451 -8.45 -15.61 6.31
N THR A 452 -7.83 -15.07 7.35
CA THR A 452 -8.50 -14.39 8.46
C THR A 452 -8.74 -12.89 8.19
N HIS A 453 -7.95 -12.27 7.31
CA HIS A 453 -8.07 -10.90 6.84
C HIS A 453 -9.52 -10.46 6.61
N HIS A 454 -9.95 -9.36 7.23
CA HIS A 454 -11.34 -8.87 7.17
C HIS A 454 -12.40 -9.91 7.63
N THR A 455 -12.09 -10.76 8.61
CA THR A 455 -13.06 -11.71 9.17
C THR A 455 -13.02 -11.76 10.69
N SER A 456 -14.06 -12.35 11.30
CA SER A 456 -14.11 -12.61 12.74
C SER A 456 -13.04 -13.57 13.25
N GLU A 457 -12.28 -14.19 12.35
CA GLU A 457 -11.17 -15.07 12.69
C GLU A 457 -9.84 -14.33 12.80
N ASP A 458 -9.71 -13.07 12.38
CA ASP A 458 -8.50 -12.30 12.69
C ASP A 458 -8.57 -11.95 14.18
N THR A 459 -7.79 -12.63 15.03
CA THR A 459 -7.90 -12.56 16.50
C THR A 459 -6.52 -12.60 17.18
N PRO A 460 -6.36 -12.04 18.40
CA PRO A 460 -5.04 -11.91 19.03
C PRO A 460 -4.27 -13.22 19.30
N ASP A 461 -4.94 -14.37 19.35
CA ASP A 461 -4.29 -15.68 19.45
C ASP A 461 -3.52 -16.08 18.17
N LYS A 462 -3.84 -15.47 17.03
CA LYS A 462 -3.16 -15.66 15.75
C LYS A 462 -2.03 -14.65 15.49
N VAL A 463 -1.79 -13.74 16.43
CA VAL A 463 -0.65 -12.80 16.39
C VAL A 463 0.56 -13.42 17.09
N ASP A 464 1.72 -13.42 16.44
CA ASP A 464 2.99 -13.94 16.97
C ASP A 464 3.91 -12.80 17.45
N PRO A 465 4.31 -12.77 18.73
CA PRO A 465 5.24 -11.76 19.22
C PRO A 465 6.63 -11.86 18.57
N VAL A 466 7.08 -13.02 18.09
CA VAL A 466 8.36 -13.09 17.36
C VAL A 466 8.27 -12.34 16.03
N GLU A 467 7.14 -12.43 15.33
CA GLU A 467 6.94 -11.74 14.05
C GLU A 467 6.82 -10.23 14.23
N LEU A 468 6.14 -9.78 15.27
CA LEU A 468 6.11 -8.37 15.67
C LEU A 468 7.52 -7.83 15.89
N GLU A 469 8.33 -8.49 16.73
CA GLU A 469 9.68 -8.03 17.05
C GLU A 469 10.60 -8.01 15.81
N ARG A 470 10.46 -8.98 14.90
CA ARG A 470 11.17 -8.97 13.60
C ARG A 470 10.83 -7.72 12.80
N CYS A 471 9.55 -7.41 12.63
CA CYS A 471 9.11 -6.24 11.88
C CYS A 471 9.58 -4.93 12.53
N GLU A 472 9.52 -4.85 13.86
CA GLU A 472 10.00 -3.70 14.62
C GLU A 472 11.51 -3.48 14.46
N ILE A 473 12.32 -4.54 14.52
CA ILE A 473 13.78 -4.45 14.33
C ILE A 473 14.10 -4.00 12.91
N ILE A 474 13.41 -4.55 11.88
CA ILE A 474 13.62 -4.13 10.49
C ILE A 474 13.30 -2.64 10.33
N ALA A 475 12.12 -2.22 10.78
CA ALA A 475 11.65 -0.86 10.59
C ALA A 475 12.51 0.15 11.36
N THR A 476 12.80 -0.13 12.64
CA THR A 476 13.62 0.74 13.50
C THR A 476 15.03 0.86 12.98
N SER A 477 15.67 -0.27 12.60
CA SER A 477 17.05 -0.26 12.09
C SER A 477 17.17 0.50 10.77
N ALA A 478 16.21 0.32 9.86
CA ALA A 478 16.21 0.99 8.56
C ALA A 478 16.07 2.51 8.70
N MET A 479 15.07 2.97 9.48
CA MET A 479 14.85 4.39 9.69
C MET A 479 15.97 5.02 10.53
N TRP A 480 16.51 4.31 11.51
CA TRP A 480 17.67 4.78 12.27
C TRP A 480 18.92 4.96 11.41
N TYR A 481 19.20 3.98 10.54
CA TYR A 481 20.33 4.05 9.62
C TYR A 481 20.23 5.27 8.70
N LEU A 482 19.07 5.49 8.08
CA LEU A 482 18.84 6.63 7.19
C LEU A 482 18.81 7.97 7.94
N ALA A 483 18.23 8.01 9.14
CA ALA A 483 18.22 9.22 9.96
C ALA A 483 19.62 9.73 10.27
N ASN A 484 20.57 8.81 10.47
CA ASN A 484 21.93 9.09 10.93
C ASN A 484 23.01 8.81 9.86
N LEU A 485 22.63 8.74 8.58
CA LEU A 485 23.52 8.28 7.51
C LEU A 485 24.80 9.13 7.39
N GLU A 486 25.93 8.57 7.81
CA GLU A 486 27.24 9.22 7.73
C GLU A 486 27.84 9.11 6.33
N THR A 487 28.83 9.95 6.03
CA THR A 487 29.42 10.03 4.68
C THR A 487 30.02 8.71 4.20
N VAL A 488 30.71 7.95 5.06
CA VAL A 488 31.28 6.64 4.68
C VAL A 488 30.16 5.63 4.36
N GLN A 489 29.16 5.57 5.24
CA GLN A 489 27.98 4.71 5.07
C GLN A 489 27.17 5.06 3.81
N ALA A 490 27.06 6.34 3.48
CA ALA A 490 26.41 6.79 2.26
C ALA A 490 27.18 6.34 1.00
N VAL A 491 28.50 6.37 1.01
CA VAL A 491 29.33 5.84 -0.09
C VAL A 491 29.12 4.33 -0.24
N ASP A 492 29.15 3.57 0.85
CA ASP A 492 28.89 2.12 0.83
C ASP A 492 27.48 1.81 0.30
N LEU A 493 26.49 2.61 0.70
CA LEU A 493 25.11 2.48 0.22
C LEU A 493 25.01 2.74 -1.29
N VAL A 494 25.76 3.70 -1.85
CA VAL A 494 25.81 3.91 -3.31
C VAL A 494 26.42 2.72 -4.02
N TYR A 495 27.46 2.09 -3.46
CA TYR A 495 28.05 0.87 -4.03
C TYR A 495 27.06 -0.30 -4.04
N LEU A 496 26.38 -0.54 -2.92
CA LEU A 496 25.35 -1.58 -2.80
C LEU A 496 24.23 -1.34 -3.82
N ALA A 497 23.63 -0.13 -3.81
CA ALA A 497 22.54 0.23 -4.70
C ALA A 497 22.97 0.13 -6.18
N GLY A 498 24.20 0.53 -6.51
CA GLY A 498 24.77 0.43 -7.83
C GLY A 498 25.00 -1.02 -8.30
N GLY A 499 25.46 -1.90 -7.42
CA GLY A 499 25.58 -3.33 -7.73
C GLY A 499 24.21 -3.93 -8.10
N HIS A 500 23.21 -3.71 -7.24
CA HIS A 500 21.85 -4.18 -7.50
C HIS A 500 21.21 -3.51 -8.73
N ALA A 501 21.55 -2.25 -9.03
CA ALA A 501 21.12 -1.57 -10.26
C ALA A 501 21.64 -2.28 -11.52
N LEU A 502 22.92 -2.63 -11.55
CA LEU A 502 23.52 -3.36 -12.67
C LEU A 502 22.91 -4.76 -12.83
N GLU A 503 22.62 -5.46 -11.73
CA GLU A 503 21.92 -6.75 -11.76
C GLU A 503 20.52 -6.64 -12.36
N ARG A 504 19.74 -5.62 -11.96
CA ARG A 504 18.38 -5.38 -12.48
C ARG A 504 18.40 -5.00 -13.95
N LEU A 505 19.38 -4.20 -14.39
CA LEU A 505 19.58 -3.86 -15.79
C LEU A 505 19.94 -5.10 -16.63
N GLN A 506 20.85 -5.95 -16.13
CA GLN A 506 21.21 -7.21 -16.77
C GLN A 506 20.02 -8.17 -16.86
N LYS A 507 19.19 -8.25 -15.81
CA LYS A 507 17.96 -9.04 -15.81
C LYS A 507 16.99 -8.56 -16.90
N ALA A 508 16.76 -7.26 -17.00
CA ALA A 508 15.93 -6.68 -18.05
C ALA A 508 16.48 -6.98 -19.46
N ALA A 509 17.80 -6.91 -19.66
CA ALA A 509 18.43 -7.27 -20.91
C ALA A 509 18.26 -8.76 -21.25
N LYS A 510 18.38 -9.65 -20.26
CA LYS A 510 18.14 -11.09 -20.43
C LYS A 510 16.69 -11.39 -20.83
N GLU A 511 15.72 -10.75 -20.17
CA GLU A 511 14.30 -10.87 -20.52
C GLU A 511 14.05 -10.35 -21.95
N GLY A 512 14.64 -9.21 -22.30
CA GLY A 512 14.55 -8.65 -23.66
C GLY A 512 15.17 -9.56 -24.71
N HIS A 513 16.33 -10.16 -24.43
CA HIS A 513 16.95 -11.16 -25.29
C HIS A 513 16.01 -12.35 -25.57
N GLN A 514 15.40 -12.90 -24.52
CA GLN A 514 14.46 -14.01 -24.66
C GLN A 514 13.24 -13.63 -25.52
N LYS A 515 12.68 -12.44 -25.31
CA LYS A 515 11.57 -11.93 -26.14
C LYS A 515 11.97 -11.78 -27.61
N LEU A 516 13.16 -11.22 -27.89
CA LEU A 516 13.67 -11.06 -29.26
C LEU A 516 13.89 -12.39 -29.99
N LEU A 517 14.31 -13.44 -29.27
CA LEU A 517 14.43 -14.78 -29.84
C LEU A 517 13.07 -15.41 -30.18
N GLN A 518 12.04 -15.12 -29.37
CA GLN A 518 10.68 -15.65 -29.56
C GLN A 518 9.87 -14.84 -30.59
N ALA A 519 10.26 -13.60 -30.87
CA ALA A 519 9.57 -12.75 -31.82
C ALA A 519 9.62 -13.30 -33.24
N THR A 520 8.48 -13.24 -33.95
CA THR A 520 8.39 -13.53 -35.38
C THR A 520 8.82 -12.32 -36.19
N ASP A 521 9.13 -12.49 -37.47
CA ASP A 521 9.58 -11.37 -38.31
C ASP A 521 8.54 -10.22 -38.39
N GLY A 522 7.24 -10.54 -38.27
CA GLY A 522 6.15 -9.55 -38.22
C GLY A 522 5.99 -8.82 -36.87
N THR A 523 6.60 -9.31 -35.79
CA THR A 523 6.52 -8.73 -34.43
C THR A 523 7.86 -8.24 -33.89
N LEU A 524 8.95 -8.55 -34.59
CA LEU A 524 10.31 -8.29 -34.14
C LEU A 524 10.59 -6.79 -33.94
N GLN A 525 10.06 -5.92 -34.79
CA GLN A 525 10.24 -4.47 -34.66
C GLN A 525 9.56 -3.91 -33.40
N VAL A 526 8.31 -4.30 -33.13
CA VAL A 526 7.56 -3.88 -31.94
C VAL A 526 8.24 -4.43 -30.69
N THR A 527 8.64 -5.70 -30.71
CA THR A 527 9.37 -6.33 -29.61
C THR A 527 10.69 -5.61 -29.34
N TRP A 528 11.41 -5.18 -30.38
CA TRP A 528 12.63 -4.39 -30.21
C TRP A 528 12.35 -3.06 -29.53
N GLN A 529 11.32 -2.32 -29.96
CA GLN A 529 10.92 -1.06 -29.31
C GLN A 529 10.56 -1.26 -27.83
N GLU A 530 9.82 -2.32 -27.50
CA GLU A 530 9.51 -2.67 -26.10
C GLU A 530 10.77 -2.95 -25.28
N VAL A 531 11.76 -3.65 -25.85
CA VAL A 531 13.04 -3.94 -25.19
C VAL A 531 13.85 -2.67 -24.97
N GLN A 532 13.91 -1.77 -25.97
CA GLN A 532 14.57 -0.47 -25.84
C GLN A 532 13.94 0.37 -24.73
N ASN A 533 12.60 0.46 -24.74
CA ASN A 533 11.84 1.19 -23.73
C ASN A 533 12.08 0.60 -22.33
N ARG A 534 12.02 -0.73 -22.18
CA ARG A 534 12.27 -1.40 -20.89
C ARG A 534 13.67 -1.11 -20.35
N LEU A 535 14.71 -1.23 -21.18
CA LEU A 535 16.09 -0.96 -20.76
C LEU A 535 16.30 0.50 -20.35
N LYS A 536 15.75 1.42 -21.14
CA LYS A 536 15.79 2.85 -20.83
C LYS A 536 15.10 3.16 -19.50
N HIS A 537 13.86 2.67 -19.31
CA HIS A 537 13.09 2.88 -18.10
C HIS A 537 13.78 2.30 -16.86
N VAL A 538 14.34 1.09 -16.95
CA VAL A 538 15.12 0.49 -15.85
C VAL A 538 16.34 1.35 -15.53
N ALA A 539 17.11 1.80 -16.52
CA ALA A 539 18.27 2.67 -16.28
C ALA A 539 17.87 3.99 -15.61
N GLU A 540 16.82 4.67 -16.10
CA GLU A 540 16.29 5.91 -15.51
C GLU A 540 15.85 5.72 -14.05
N ARG A 541 15.16 4.60 -13.76
CA ARG A 541 14.77 4.25 -12.40
C ARG A 541 15.98 4.05 -11.49
N GLU A 542 16.98 3.30 -11.94
CA GLU A 542 18.18 3.03 -11.14
C GLU A 542 18.99 4.31 -10.86
N HIS A 543 19.08 5.22 -11.84
CA HIS A 543 19.63 6.56 -11.60
C HIS A 543 18.91 7.27 -10.45
N ALA A 544 17.58 7.28 -10.49
CA ALA A 544 16.78 7.93 -9.45
C ALA A 544 16.93 7.23 -8.08
N THR A 545 17.01 5.89 -8.02
CA THR A 545 17.35 5.15 -6.79
C THR A 545 18.67 5.62 -6.20
N ILE A 546 19.75 5.67 -6.98
CA ILE A 546 21.08 6.07 -6.48
C ILE A 546 21.10 7.54 -6.07
N ASN A 547 20.51 8.42 -6.88
CA ASN A 547 20.42 9.85 -6.57
C ASN A 547 19.66 10.11 -5.26
N SER A 548 18.72 9.23 -4.88
CA SER A 548 17.97 9.39 -3.63
C SER A 548 18.84 9.27 -2.36
N VAL A 549 20.06 8.71 -2.44
CA VAL A 549 21.02 8.74 -1.32
C VAL A 549 21.33 10.19 -0.91
N LEU A 550 21.34 11.11 -1.87
CA LEU A 550 21.63 12.53 -1.63
C LEU A 550 20.56 13.24 -0.80
N TYR A 551 19.37 12.65 -0.64
CA TYR A 551 18.36 13.17 0.29
C TYR A 551 18.77 12.97 1.75
N PHE A 552 19.63 11.98 2.03
CA PHE A 552 20.08 11.63 3.37
C PHE A 552 21.53 12.07 3.64
N ASN A 553 22.38 12.15 2.61
CA ASN A 553 23.73 12.66 2.75
C ASN A 553 24.24 13.24 1.42
N ASP A 554 24.53 14.55 1.41
CA ASP A 554 24.92 15.28 0.21
C ASP A 554 26.39 15.77 0.26
N ALA A 555 27.24 15.12 1.05
CA ALA A 555 28.67 15.42 1.08
C ALA A 555 29.31 15.24 -0.32
N ASP A 556 30.35 16.02 -0.62
CA ASP A 556 30.97 16.05 -1.95
C ASP A 556 31.47 14.68 -2.40
N SER A 557 32.04 13.87 -1.49
CA SER A 557 32.46 12.50 -1.80
C SER A 557 31.30 11.57 -2.17
N VAL A 558 30.12 11.77 -1.58
CA VAL A 558 28.91 11.01 -1.91
C VAL A 558 28.39 11.42 -3.28
N LYS A 559 28.33 12.74 -3.57
CA LYS A 559 27.97 13.26 -4.89
C LYS A 559 28.88 12.70 -5.99
N MET A 560 30.19 12.72 -5.77
CA MET A 560 31.17 12.14 -6.70
C MET A 560 30.92 10.64 -6.93
N MET A 561 30.59 9.89 -5.89
CA MET A 561 30.31 8.45 -6.01
C MET A 561 29.00 8.20 -6.76
N VAL A 562 27.95 8.97 -6.47
CA VAL A 562 26.67 8.94 -7.20
C VAL A 562 26.88 9.21 -8.69
N ASP A 563 27.62 10.26 -9.04
CA ASP A 563 27.93 10.61 -10.42
C ASP A 563 28.73 9.51 -11.13
N TRP A 564 29.72 8.93 -10.44
CA TRP A 564 30.49 7.82 -10.96
C TRP A 564 29.60 6.59 -11.23
N MET A 565 28.74 6.20 -10.29
CA MET A 565 27.85 5.05 -10.46
C MET A 565 26.82 5.29 -11.57
N ASN A 566 26.27 6.50 -11.66
CA ASN A 566 25.42 6.90 -12.78
C ASN A 566 26.16 6.75 -14.12
N THR A 567 27.43 7.13 -14.19
CA THR A 567 28.25 6.92 -15.40
C THR A 567 28.37 5.42 -15.74
N GLN A 568 28.54 4.56 -14.73
CA GLN A 568 28.60 3.11 -14.93
C GLN A 568 27.28 2.53 -15.44
N ILE A 569 26.15 2.93 -14.88
CA ILE A 569 24.82 2.48 -15.34
C ILE A 569 24.60 2.85 -16.81
N ASN A 570 24.91 4.09 -17.18
CA ASN A 570 24.79 4.54 -18.56
C ASN A 570 25.67 3.73 -19.51
N PHE A 571 26.93 3.49 -19.12
CA PHE A 571 27.84 2.65 -19.91
C PHE A 571 27.29 1.24 -20.12
N HIS A 572 26.83 0.58 -19.05
CA HIS A 572 26.28 -0.78 -19.14
C HIS A 572 24.97 -0.82 -19.94
N HIS A 573 24.08 0.17 -19.77
CA HIS A 573 22.86 0.28 -20.55
C HIS A 573 23.15 0.36 -22.04
N GLN A 574 24.08 1.23 -22.46
CA GLN A 574 24.45 1.36 -23.87
C GLN A 574 25.09 0.08 -24.43
N ASN A 575 25.94 -0.59 -23.65
CA ASN A 575 26.57 -1.85 -24.08
C ASN A 575 25.54 -2.97 -24.24
N LEU A 576 24.62 -3.13 -23.29
CA LEU A 576 23.56 -4.12 -23.36
C LEU A 576 22.62 -3.86 -24.52
N LEU A 577 22.26 -2.59 -24.74
CA LEU A 577 21.44 -2.18 -25.88
C LEU A 577 22.14 -2.53 -27.21
N SER A 578 23.42 -2.19 -27.36
CA SER A 578 24.21 -2.51 -28.56
C SER A 578 24.32 -4.02 -28.81
N LEU A 579 24.47 -4.82 -27.74
CA LEU A 579 24.48 -6.28 -27.84
C LEU A 579 23.15 -6.81 -28.37
N LEU A 580 22.02 -6.37 -27.82
CA LEU A 580 20.69 -6.81 -28.27
C LEU A 580 20.38 -6.31 -29.68
N GLU A 581 20.83 -5.10 -30.04
CA GLU A 581 20.70 -4.56 -31.38
C GLU A 581 21.40 -5.44 -32.42
N SER A 582 22.56 -6.02 -32.08
CA SER A 582 23.29 -6.95 -32.98
C SER A 582 22.45 -8.19 -33.34
N ILE A 583 21.59 -8.66 -32.43
CA ILE A 583 20.69 -9.79 -32.65
C ILE A 583 19.61 -9.40 -33.65
N VAL A 584 19.02 -8.22 -33.48
CA VAL A 584 18.00 -7.67 -34.39
C VAL A 584 18.58 -7.47 -35.79
N LYS A 585 19.78 -6.91 -35.89
CA LYS A 585 20.53 -6.77 -37.16
C LYS A 585 20.78 -8.12 -37.85
N SER A 586 21.16 -9.15 -37.09
CA SER A 586 21.40 -10.50 -37.63
C SER A 586 20.13 -11.13 -38.24
N ARG A 587 18.95 -10.65 -37.85
CA ARG A 587 17.65 -11.07 -38.37
C ARG A 587 17.10 -10.17 -39.48
N GLY A 588 17.94 -9.31 -40.05
CA GLY A 588 17.60 -8.52 -41.24
C GLY A 588 16.82 -7.23 -40.98
N ILE A 589 16.65 -6.82 -39.72
CA ILE A 589 16.12 -5.49 -39.39
C ILE A 589 17.28 -4.49 -39.31
N THR A 590 17.25 -3.49 -40.17
CA THR A 590 18.11 -2.30 -40.05
C THR A 590 17.51 -1.40 -38.97
N PRO A 591 18.20 -1.09 -37.85
CA PRO A 591 17.60 -0.39 -36.70
C PRO A 591 17.24 1.08 -36.89
N LEU A 592 17.09 1.55 -38.12
CA LEU A 592 16.78 2.93 -38.48
C LEU A 592 15.65 2.95 -39.51
N GLU A 593 14.44 2.67 -39.04
CA GLU A 593 13.22 3.36 -39.48
C GLU A 593 12.18 3.10 -38.39
N VAL A 594 12.26 3.89 -37.33
CA VAL A 594 11.14 4.04 -36.42
C VAL A 594 10.04 4.68 -37.27
N THR A 595 9.07 3.89 -37.74
CA THR A 595 7.76 4.46 -38.02
C THR A 595 7.33 5.10 -36.72
N ALA A 596 7.28 6.43 -36.70
CA ALA A 596 6.86 7.19 -35.55
C ALA A 596 5.56 6.57 -35.04
N THR A 597 5.63 5.92 -33.87
CA THR A 597 4.42 5.62 -33.11
C THR A 597 3.68 6.94 -32.96
N ALA A 598 2.35 6.90 -33.00
CA ALA A 598 1.55 8.09 -32.71
C ALA A 598 2.07 8.69 -31.39
N GLU A 599 2.62 9.91 -31.43
CA GLU A 599 3.20 10.57 -30.26
C GLU A 599 2.20 11.60 -29.75
N ASP A 600 1.95 11.58 -28.46
CA ASP A 600 1.18 12.59 -27.75
C ASP A 600 2.12 13.37 -26.84
N SER A 601 2.54 14.54 -27.34
CA SER A 601 3.52 15.44 -26.71
C SER A 601 2.92 16.34 -25.63
N ARG A 602 1.61 16.23 -25.36
CA ARG A 602 0.94 17.05 -24.35
C ARG A 602 1.43 16.70 -22.95
N ILE A 603 1.48 17.70 -22.07
CA ILE A 603 1.96 17.57 -20.69
C ILE A 603 0.82 17.96 -19.74
N LEU A 604 0.70 17.24 -18.62
CA LEU A 604 -0.32 17.52 -17.60
C LEU A 604 0.28 18.05 -16.30
N LEU A 605 -0.51 18.86 -15.60
CA LEU A 605 -0.26 19.34 -14.25
C LEU A 605 -1.30 18.72 -13.31
N ARG A 606 -0.83 18.26 -12.14
CA ARG A 606 -1.70 17.78 -11.07
C ARG A 606 -2.33 18.94 -10.30
N LEU A 607 -3.61 18.82 -9.98
CA LEU A 607 -4.34 19.81 -9.17
C LEU A 607 -4.67 19.31 -7.75
N THR A 608 -4.37 18.05 -7.47
CA THR A 608 -4.62 17.41 -6.17
C THR A 608 -3.34 17.19 -5.39
N ARG A 609 -3.47 17.10 -4.06
CA ARG A 609 -2.44 16.63 -3.14
C ARG A 609 -2.90 15.29 -2.59
N GLY A 610 -2.30 14.19 -2.97
CA GLY A 610 -2.74 12.85 -2.57
C GLY A 610 -3.42 12.08 -3.70
N PRO A 611 -3.55 10.75 -3.53
CA PRO A 611 -4.11 9.86 -4.55
C PRO A 611 -5.51 10.29 -4.98
N ILE A 612 -5.88 9.93 -6.20
CA ILE A 612 -7.22 10.12 -6.71
C ILE A 612 -8.12 9.01 -6.17
N ASP A 613 -9.27 9.36 -5.60
CA ASP A 613 -10.33 8.42 -5.19
C ASP A 613 -10.60 7.37 -6.29
N PHE A 614 -10.60 6.09 -5.93
CA PHE A 614 -10.42 4.97 -6.88
C PHE A 614 -11.39 4.95 -8.07
N ASN A 615 -12.61 5.45 -7.85
CA ASN A 615 -13.69 5.45 -8.83
C ASN A 615 -14.08 6.85 -9.28
N LEU A 616 -13.26 7.87 -8.98
CA LEU A 616 -13.61 9.28 -9.21
C LEU A 616 -14.04 9.57 -10.66
N PRO A 617 -13.31 9.13 -11.72
CA PRO A 617 -13.72 9.44 -13.09
C PRO A 617 -15.08 8.84 -13.41
N ALA A 618 -15.24 7.53 -13.22
CA ALA A 618 -16.49 6.83 -13.49
C ALA A 618 -17.68 7.38 -12.67
N ARG A 619 -17.42 7.86 -11.44
CA ARG A 619 -18.45 8.42 -10.55
C ARG A 619 -18.89 9.83 -10.96
N LYS A 620 -18.00 10.65 -11.53
CA LYS A 620 -18.27 12.05 -11.88
C LYS A 620 -18.70 12.24 -13.34
N LEU A 621 -18.35 11.30 -14.23
CA LEU A 621 -18.70 11.37 -15.64
C LEU A 621 -20.17 11.01 -15.90
N PRO A 622 -20.78 11.52 -16.99
CA PRO A 622 -22.09 11.05 -17.45
C PRO A 622 -22.09 9.55 -17.69
N GLN A 623 -23.22 8.88 -17.43
CA GLN A 623 -23.36 7.42 -17.51
C GLN A 623 -22.82 6.81 -18.81
N LYS A 624 -23.04 7.49 -19.95
CA LYS A 624 -22.55 7.04 -21.27
C LYS A 624 -21.02 7.01 -21.36
N GLU A 625 -20.34 7.97 -20.77
CA GLU A 625 -18.87 8.03 -20.73
C GLU A 625 -18.32 7.06 -19.67
N ALA A 626 -18.95 7.02 -18.49
CA ALA A 626 -18.58 6.11 -17.42
C ALA A 626 -18.67 4.61 -17.81
N ALA A 627 -19.51 4.26 -18.79
CA ALA A 627 -19.63 2.90 -19.31
C ALA A 627 -18.31 2.35 -19.89
N TRP A 628 -17.37 3.21 -20.29
CA TRP A 628 -16.05 2.78 -20.78
C TRP A 628 -15.27 1.98 -19.74
N TYR A 629 -15.34 2.37 -18.47
CA TYR A 629 -14.65 1.72 -17.34
C TYR A 629 -15.15 0.30 -17.05
N GLN A 630 -16.35 -0.05 -17.53
CA GLN A 630 -16.94 -1.38 -17.42
C GLN A 630 -16.77 -2.20 -18.71
N SER A 631 -16.18 -1.61 -19.76
CA SER A 631 -16.02 -2.25 -21.05
C SER A 631 -14.70 -3.02 -21.15
N ASN A 632 -14.65 -4.01 -22.05
CA ASN A 632 -13.41 -4.75 -22.37
C ASN A 632 -12.30 -3.87 -22.99
N GLN A 633 -12.59 -2.60 -23.29
CA GLN A 633 -11.61 -1.64 -23.78
C GLN A 633 -10.78 -1.01 -22.65
N PHE A 634 -11.25 -1.06 -21.41
CA PHE A 634 -10.51 -0.56 -20.25
C PHE A 634 -9.70 -1.69 -19.60
N LYS A 635 -8.37 -1.58 -19.62
CA LYS A 635 -7.44 -2.64 -19.22
C LYS A 635 -6.42 -2.22 -18.17
N LEU A 636 -6.44 -0.96 -17.73
CA LEU A 636 -5.49 -0.49 -16.72
C LEU A 636 -5.82 -1.12 -15.35
N SER A 637 -4.85 -1.84 -14.78
CA SER A 637 -4.96 -2.40 -13.44
C SER A 637 -4.98 -1.32 -12.36
N GLY A 638 -5.27 -1.68 -11.10
CA GLY A 638 -5.21 -0.74 -9.98
C GLY A 638 -3.83 -0.09 -9.81
N ALA A 639 -2.77 -0.90 -9.83
CA ALA A 639 -1.39 -0.41 -9.72
C ALA A 639 -0.99 0.45 -10.93
N ALA A 640 -1.32 0.02 -12.16
CA ALA A 640 -1.01 0.80 -13.36
C ALA A 640 -1.75 2.15 -13.41
N ARG A 641 -3.01 2.20 -12.96
CA ARG A 641 -3.76 3.46 -12.81
C ARG A 641 -3.11 4.39 -11.79
N PHE A 642 -2.70 3.85 -10.65
CA PHE A 642 -2.04 4.62 -9.61
C PHE A 642 -0.70 5.19 -10.12
N GLU A 643 0.12 4.35 -10.76
CA GLU A 643 1.40 4.77 -11.35
C GLU A 643 1.23 5.79 -12.48
N LEU A 644 0.21 5.63 -13.31
CA LEU A 644 -0.11 6.59 -14.37
C LEU A 644 -0.23 8.00 -13.78
N VAL A 645 -0.96 8.15 -12.68
CA VAL A 645 -1.13 9.43 -11.99
C VAL A 645 0.18 9.90 -11.36
N ASN A 646 0.98 9.01 -10.81
CA ASN A 646 2.27 9.37 -10.21
C ASN A 646 3.31 9.82 -11.24
N PHE A 647 3.33 9.26 -12.45
CA PHE A 647 4.23 9.71 -13.51
C PHE A 647 3.92 11.13 -14.01
N ILE A 648 2.76 11.69 -13.66
CA ILE A 648 2.43 13.09 -13.95
C ILE A 648 3.24 14.01 -13.03
N ASN A 649 4.34 14.53 -13.56
CA ASN A 649 5.27 15.41 -12.85
C ASN A 649 5.39 16.82 -13.47
N GLY A 650 4.50 17.18 -14.40
CA GLY A 650 4.54 18.47 -15.10
C GLY A 650 5.65 18.61 -16.15
N LYS A 651 6.36 17.51 -16.44
CA LYS A 651 7.45 17.42 -17.42
C LYS A 651 7.23 16.30 -18.43
N ARG A 652 6.74 15.13 -17.99
CA ARG A 652 6.49 13.98 -18.87
C ARG A 652 5.33 14.26 -19.83
N THR A 653 5.50 13.84 -21.09
CA THR A 653 4.42 13.81 -22.07
C THR A 653 3.51 12.61 -21.86
N VAL A 654 2.33 12.60 -22.47
CA VAL A 654 1.41 11.45 -22.45
C VAL A 654 2.10 10.19 -22.97
N SER A 655 2.85 10.28 -24.07
CA SER A 655 3.63 9.14 -24.59
C SER A 655 4.69 8.66 -23.60
N GLN A 656 5.42 9.56 -22.93
CA GLN A 656 6.41 9.16 -21.93
C GLN A 656 5.80 8.49 -20.70
N ILE A 657 4.56 8.84 -20.33
CA ILE A 657 3.81 8.15 -19.27
C ILE A 657 3.43 6.74 -19.75
N GLN A 658 2.92 6.61 -20.98
CA GLN A 658 2.57 5.31 -21.55
C GLN A 658 3.80 4.40 -21.72
N ASP A 659 4.93 4.94 -22.14
CA ASP A 659 6.20 4.22 -22.24
C ASP A 659 6.60 3.64 -20.87
N ALA A 660 6.57 4.45 -19.81
CA ALA A 660 6.91 4.00 -18.46
C ALA A 660 5.96 2.91 -17.95
N LEU A 661 4.65 3.09 -18.14
CA LEU A 661 3.66 2.07 -17.79
C LEU A 661 3.89 0.77 -18.58
N SER A 662 4.21 0.89 -19.87
CA SER A 662 4.45 -0.28 -20.73
C SER A 662 5.72 -1.03 -20.32
N ALA A 663 6.74 -0.30 -19.88
CA ALA A 663 7.97 -0.88 -19.35
C ALA A 663 7.72 -1.63 -18.04
N GLU A 664 6.80 -1.19 -17.19
CA GLU A 664 6.53 -1.82 -15.89
C GLU A 664 5.51 -2.95 -15.96
N PHE A 665 4.35 -2.69 -16.56
CA PHE A 665 3.18 -3.57 -16.53
C PHE A 665 2.97 -4.41 -17.80
N GLY A 666 3.87 -4.25 -18.79
CA GLY A 666 3.70 -4.80 -20.14
C GLY A 666 2.88 -3.87 -21.04
N PRO A 667 2.70 -4.19 -22.33
CA PRO A 667 2.20 -3.25 -23.33
C PRO A 667 0.89 -2.56 -22.94
N VAL A 668 0.92 -1.22 -22.88
CA VAL A 668 -0.25 -0.37 -22.62
C VAL A 668 -0.52 0.50 -23.85
N GLU A 669 -1.78 0.53 -24.31
CA GLU A 669 -2.19 1.30 -25.48
C GLU A 669 -2.19 2.82 -25.18
N LEU A 670 -1.57 3.62 -26.04
CA LEU A 670 -1.53 5.09 -25.89
C LEU A 670 -2.92 5.71 -25.81
N ASN A 671 -3.86 5.25 -26.65
CA ASN A 671 -5.24 5.75 -26.66
C ASN A 671 -5.95 5.51 -25.32
N GLN A 672 -5.62 4.43 -24.60
CA GLN A 672 -6.20 4.14 -23.30
C GLN A 672 -5.66 5.09 -22.23
N VAL A 673 -4.35 5.37 -22.25
CA VAL A 673 -3.72 6.35 -21.36
C VAL A 673 -4.26 7.75 -21.62
N ALA A 674 -4.32 8.16 -22.89
CA ALA A 674 -4.84 9.47 -23.29
C ALA A 674 -6.32 9.63 -22.88
N HIS A 675 -7.18 8.63 -23.12
CA HIS A 675 -8.59 8.69 -22.73
C HIS A 675 -8.76 8.83 -21.21
N TYR A 676 -8.01 8.05 -20.42
CA TYR A 676 -8.06 8.16 -18.96
C TYR A 676 -7.61 9.54 -18.46
N LEU A 677 -6.55 10.10 -19.05
CA LEU A 677 -6.07 11.45 -18.71
C LEU A 677 -7.07 12.55 -19.09
N GLU A 678 -7.72 12.43 -20.25
CA GLU A 678 -8.80 13.36 -20.65
C GLU A 678 -9.96 13.33 -19.66
N ASP A 679 -10.37 12.15 -19.24
CA ASP A 679 -11.42 12.01 -18.23
C ASP A 679 -11.01 12.65 -16.89
N LEU A 680 -9.75 12.50 -16.48
CA LEU A 680 -9.22 13.18 -15.29
C LEU A 680 -9.16 14.71 -15.43
N VAL A 681 -8.92 15.24 -16.64
CA VAL A 681 -9.04 16.67 -16.92
C VAL A 681 -10.49 17.13 -16.88
N LYS A 682 -11.43 16.38 -17.48
CA LYS A 682 -12.87 16.70 -17.47
C LYS A 682 -13.44 16.77 -16.05
N VAL A 683 -13.02 15.86 -15.16
CA VAL A 683 -13.49 15.86 -13.76
C VAL A 683 -12.73 16.84 -12.87
N GLY A 684 -11.77 17.60 -13.43
CA GLY A 684 -11.15 18.76 -12.79
C GLY A 684 -10.00 18.45 -11.83
N VAL A 685 -9.41 17.25 -11.88
CA VAL A 685 -8.27 16.87 -11.00
C VAL A 685 -6.90 17.01 -11.68
N LEU A 686 -6.89 17.15 -13.00
CA LEU A 686 -5.73 17.47 -13.81
C LEU A 686 -6.03 18.67 -14.71
N LYS A 687 -4.97 19.31 -15.23
CA LYS A 687 -5.08 20.25 -16.35
C LYS A 687 -3.94 20.06 -17.34
N TRP A 688 -4.22 20.36 -18.61
CA TRP A 688 -3.18 20.48 -19.63
C TRP A 688 -2.27 21.67 -19.32
N LYS A 689 -0.97 21.49 -19.53
CA LYS A 689 0.02 22.57 -19.46
C LYS A 689 -0.04 23.34 -20.78
N GLU A 690 -0.25 24.64 -20.70
CA GLU A 690 -0.28 25.57 -21.84
C GLU A 690 1.06 25.65 -22.57
#